data_AF-A0A395JSR2-F1
#
_entry.id   AF-A0A395JSR2-F1
#
_cell.length_a   1.000
_cell.length_b   1.000
_cell.length_c   1.000
_cell.angle_alpha   90.00
_cell.angle_beta   90.00
_cell.angle_gamma   90.00
#
_symmetry.space_group_name_H-M   'P 1'
#
loop_
_entity.id
_entity.type
_entity.pdbx_description
1 polymer ?
#
loop_
_entity_poly.entity_id
_entity_poly.type
_entity_poly.pdbx_seq_one_letter_code
_entity_poly.pdbx_strand_id
1 'polypeptide(L)'
;MGKHNLMPLLSSADQYSGALEQVDLIRLRANTVIDSDKRSQLGQFFTPSGISLFMASLFSSIKGDVKLLDPGCGPCSLSAAFVDESIKRGELKSIEINAFDIEEALTPFIRESLDICEELLSLSNIDSTSKYHKKDFILDRAKSGIGKNSKKYTHSILNPPYKKIRVDSDHRRALMTAGIEAVNLYSGFLSLTIKQLAQSGELVAIVPRSFCNGPYYEDLRNQILNETSIEHIHLFDSRTNAFSNDKVLQENVIIHLVKGKDQGQVTITSSPNADFFLDSETNSVSAEDLTKRTVNFESVVFPNDQQKFFHIAANTRDQNLVDRLSIFTSTLDDLGIQVSTGPVVDFRAREELRDNLVEQSVPLLYPAHLKYKVTWPIEKKSNAINVSKKTLPTLWKNKGHFIVVRRLSSKEEHRRIVATYYNGSLPGELIGFDNKLNVFHIDKVGMNKHLALGLYCFLNCKLLDDYYRLFGGHTQVNASDLRNFHFPNKELLLKIGRRRNIENRTLEEIDKIIDEEISQMTGESSSPLPAQKKVEGALKVLDMLGMPRAQQNERSALTLLALLNLSPEGSWKQLQNPLIGVTPIMDWCRNVYGKNYAPNSRETFRRFTLHQFVEGGIALYNPDQPDRPVNSPKACYQISPDLIKVLQKYNTEKWEGALESWLSKRGTLTKKYAMERKMEMIPLTLDDGTKIKLSPGAHSQLIRDIVEEFGPRFAPGSEVIYIGDTETKEGFFRKERLMELGVKVNRKGKLPDVVLYWPERDWILLVESVTSHGPVDGIRHGQLSELFKDANPGLVYVTAFPDRKIMAKYVSEVSWETEVWVADAPTHLIHFNGVRFLGPYD
;
A
#
# COMPACT_ATOMS: atom_id res chain seq x y z
N MET A 1 56.74 26.13 3.66
CA MET A 1 55.47 26.37 4.38
C MET A 1 54.39 25.52 3.71
N GLY A 2 54.18 24.32 4.22
CA GLY A 2 53.19 23.37 3.71
C GLY A 2 51.79 23.68 4.24
N LYS A 3 50.78 23.53 3.38
CA LYS A 3 49.38 23.41 3.79
C LYS A 3 48.96 21.96 3.59
N HIS A 4 48.68 21.29 4.70
CA HIS A 4 48.17 19.93 4.73
C HIS A 4 46.76 19.87 4.13
N ASN A 5 46.59 18.96 3.17
CA ASN A 5 45.30 18.39 2.79
C ASN A 5 44.75 17.60 3.99
N LEU A 6 43.60 18.02 4.51
CA LEU A 6 42.75 17.21 5.38
C LEU A 6 41.57 16.71 4.53
N MET A 7 41.78 15.61 3.82
CA MET A 7 40.69 14.70 3.44
C MET A 7 40.50 13.73 4.60
N PRO A 8 39.26 13.49 5.09
CA PRO A 8 39.01 12.33 5.92
C PRO A 8 39.13 11.09 5.03
N LEU A 9 40.05 10.19 5.38
CA LEU A 9 40.05 8.82 4.88
C LEU A 9 38.75 8.14 5.34
N LEU A 10 37.78 8.07 4.43
CA LEU A 10 36.62 7.19 4.56
C LEU A 10 37.13 5.74 4.51
N SER A 11 36.66 4.92 5.44
CA SER A 11 37.03 3.50 5.54
C SER A 11 36.39 2.71 4.40
N SER A 12 36.98 1.57 4.05
CA SER A 12 36.58 0.68 2.96
C SER A 12 35.17 0.06 3.09
N ALA A 13 34.43 0.36 4.16
CA ALA A 13 33.05 -0.08 4.38
C ALA A 13 31.97 0.91 3.87
N ASP A 14 32.35 2.17 3.57
CA ASP A 14 31.41 3.19 3.04
C ASP A 14 31.26 3.14 1.49
N GLN A 15 31.92 2.18 0.83
CA GLN A 15 32.10 2.15 -0.63
C GLN A 15 30.88 1.69 -1.46
N TYR A 16 29.73 1.38 -0.85
CA TYR A 16 28.54 0.89 -1.59
C TYR A 16 27.20 1.43 -1.05
N SER A 17 27.10 2.73 -0.75
CA SER A 17 25.77 3.36 -0.66
C SER A 17 25.26 3.69 -2.07
N GLY A 18 24.04 3.24 -2.40
CA GLY A 18 23.42 3.53 -3.70
C GLY A 18 23.18 5.02 -3.90
N ALA A 19 23.10 5.47 -5.16
CA ALA A 19 22.87 6.87 -5.50
C ALA A 19 21.57 7.38 -4.88
N LEU A 20 20.52 6.56 -4.80
CA LEU A 20 19.23 6.95 -4.23
C LEU A 20 19.32 7.31 -2.75
N GLU A 21 20.13 6.59 -1.97
CA GLU A 21 20.27 6.86 -0.53
C GLU A 21 20.92 8.23 -0.29
N GLN A 22 21.98 8.53 -1.04
CA GLN A 22 22.67 9.81 -0.97
C GLN A 22 21.78 10.96 -1.48
N VAL A 23 21.07 10.73 -2.58
CA VAL A 23 20.15 11.71 -3.17
C VAL A 23 18.91 11.92 -2.30
N ASP A 24 18.49 10.97 -1.46
CA ASP A 24 17.41 11.21 -0.50
C ASP A 24 17.81 12.25 0.57
N LEU A 25 19.08 12.25 1.00
CA LEU A 25 19.62 13.30 1.88
C LEU A 25 19.65 14.67 1.17
N ILE A 26 19.98 14.70 -0.13
CA ILE A 26 19.88 15.90 -0.96
C ILE A 26 18.43 16.38 -1.04
N ARG A 27 17.46 15.48 -1.27
CA ARG A 27 16.03 15.78 -1.32
C ARG A 27 15.55 16.41 -0.01
N LEU A 28 15.97 15.88 1.13
CA LEU A 28 15.63 16.44 2.45
C LEU A 28 16.21 17.85 2.63
N ARG A 29 17.43 18.12 2.15
CA ARG A 29 18.01 19.47 2.14
C ARG A 29 17.30 20.41 1.16
N ALA A 30 16.99 19.97 -0.05
CA ALA A 30 16.25 20.75 -1.04
C ALA A 30 14.86 21.15 -0.54
N ASN A 31 14.21 20.27 0.25
CA ASN A 31 12.92 20.55 0.90
C ASN A 31 12.94 21.71 1.88
N THR A 32 14.09 22.12 2.43
CA THR A 32 14.18 23.27 3.34
C THR A 32 14.39 24.59 2.62
N VAL A 33 14.83 24.55 1.35
CA VAL A 33 15.16 25.74 0.56
C VAL A 33 13.95 26.30 -0.18
N ILE A 34 12.99 25.46 -0.58
CA ILE A 34 11.78 25.92 -1.25
C ILE A 34 10.65 26.06 -0.24
N ASP A 35 10.11 27.27 -0.14
CA ASP A 35 8.90 27.57 0.62
C ASP A 35 7.76 26.60 0.27
N SER A 36 7.11 26.04 1.29
CA SER A 36 5.94 25.17 1.16
C SER A 36 4.82 25.81 0.33
N ASP A 37 4.63 27.13 0.44
CA ASP A 37 3.61 27.84 -0.35
C ASP A 37 3.99 27.89 -1.83
N LYS A 38 5.28 28.05 -2.14
CA LYS A 38 5.79 28.03 -3.52
C LYS A 38 5.68 26.63 -4.14
N ARG A 39 5.92 25.54 -3.37
CA ARG A 39 5.71 24.16 -3.82
C ARG A 39 4.24 23.87 -4.15
N SER A 40 3.33 24.28 -3.27
CA SER A 40 1.88 24.18 -3.53
C SER A 40 1.46 25.00 -4.76
N GLN A 41 2.02 26.20 -4.95
CA GLN A 41 1.76 27.02 -6.13
C GLN A 41 2.31 26.42 -7.42
N LEU A 42 3.45 25.75 -7.39
CA LEU A 42 4.03 25.04 -8.54
C LEU A 42 3.37 23.67 -8.77
N GLY A 43 2.73 23.11 -7.74
CA GLY A 43 2.16 21.77 -7.76
C GLY A 43 3.20 20.66 -7.80
N GLN A 44 4.44 20.92 -7.34
CA GLN A 44 5.58 20.01 -7.42
C GLN A 44 5.90 19.44 -6.03
N PHE A 45 5.93 18.12 -5.92
CA PHE A 45 6.27 17.38 -4.70
C PHE A 45 7.43 16.44 -4.98
N PHE A 46 8.47 16.45 -4.15
CA PHE A 46 9.64 15.60 -4.39
C PHE A 46 9.36 14.17 -3.97
N THR A 47 9.59 13.25 -4.91
CA THR A 47 9.33 11.83 -4.73
C THR A 47 10.22 11.23 -3.63
N PRO A 48 9.65 10.63 -2.58
CA PRO A 48 10.43 9.91 -1.57
C PRO A 48 11.21 8.73 -2.16
N SER A 49 12.29 8.33 -1.49
CA SER A 49 13.15 7.21 -1.91
C SER A 49 12.37 5.91 -2.17
N GLY A 50 11.47 5.50 -1.27
CA GLY A 50 10.65 4.29 -1.46
C GLY A 50 9.84 4.30 -2.76
N ILE A 51 9.13 5.39 -3.05
CA ILE A 51 8.37 5.52 -4.31
C ILE A 51 9.32 5.50 -5.51
N SER A 52 10.46 6.19 -5.42
CA SER A 52 11.44 6.25 -6.51
C SER A 52 12.02 4.87 -6.83
N LEU A 53 12.38 4.10 -5.79
CA LEU A 53 12.82 2.71 -5.88
C LEU A 53 11.77 1.83 -6.57
N PHE A 54 10.51 1.91 -6.14
CA PHE A 54 9.44 1.12 -6.74
C PHE A 54 9.21 1.48 -8.21
N MET A 55 9.14 2.78 -8.55
CA MET A 55 8.99 3.24 -9.93
C MET A 55 10.14 2.72 -10.83
N ALA A 56 11.39 2.81 -10.37
CA ALA A 56 12.54 2.31 -11.13
C ALA A 56 12.46 0.78 -11.35
N SER A 57 12.00 0.01 -10.35
CA SER A 57 11.86 -1.44 -10.49
C SER A 57 10.83 -1.89 -11.54
N LEU A 58 9.91 -1.02 -11.96
CA LEU A 58 8.83 -1.39 -12.91
C LEU A 58 9.32 -1.50 -14.36
N PHE A 59 10.45 -0.89 -14.72
CA PHE A 59 10.96 -0.98 -16.08
C PHE A 59 11.22 -2.44 -16.46
N SER A 60 10.76 -2.85 -17.64
CA SER A 60 10.87 -4.23 -18.09
C SER A 60 12.28 -4.57 -18.58
N SER A 61 12.97 -3.61 -19.16
CA SER A 61 14.35 -3.73 -19.61
C SER A 61 15.13 -2.47 -19.30
N ILE A 62 16.36 -2.60 -18.80
CA ILE A 62 17.31 -1.48 -18.70
C ILE A 62 18.66 -2.00 -19.19
N LYS A 63 18.85 -1.99 -20.51
CA LYS A 63 20.02 -2.62 -21.15
C LYS A 63 20.57 -1.82 -22.32
N GLY A 64 21.83 -2.03 -22.63
CA GLY A 64 22.49 -1.41 -23.78
C GLY A 64 22.68 0.09 -23.60
N ASP A 65 22.37 0.86 -24.65
CA ASP A 65 22.52 2.32 -24.65
C ASP A 65 21.21 2.99 -24.24
N VAL A 66 21.19 3.58 -23.05
CA VAL A 66 20.02 4.22 -22.46
C VAL A 66 20.05 5.74 -22.68
N LYS A 67 18.90 6.31 -23.05
CA LYS A 67 18.64 7.75 -23.00
C LYS A 67 17.48 7.98 -22.07
N LEU A 68 17.78 8.45 -20.86
CA LEU A 68 16.82 8.70 -19.80
C LEU A 68 16.31 10.14 -19.87
N LEU A 69 15.00 10.31 -19.80
CA LEU A 69 14.34 11.61 -19.64
C LEU A 69 13.65 11.70 -18.26
N ASP A 70 14.03 12.69 -17.47
CA ASP A 70 13.44 13.04 -16.17
C ASP A 70 12.87 14.48 -16.22
N PRO A 71 11.62 14.65 -16.66
CA PRO A 71 10.96 15.94 -16.78
C PRO A 71 10.32 16.38 -15.47
N GLY A 72 10.69 17.58 -14.99
CA GLY A 72 10.29 18.04 -13.66
C GLY A 72 11.07 17.33 -12.56
N CYS A 73 12.37 17.12 -12.77
CA CYS A 73 13.20 16.18 -12.03
C CYS A 73 13.32 16.50 -10.53
N GLY A 74 13.06 17.75 -10.10
CA GLY A 74 13.31 18.16 -8.73
C GLY A 74 14.76 17.82 -8.34
N PRO A 75 15.02 17.28 -7.14
CA PRO A 75 16.34 16.80 -6.72
C PRO A 75 16.87 15.55 -7.43
N CYS A 76 16.27 15.11 -8.55
CA CYS A 76 16.72 13.93 -9.32
C CYS A 76 16.64 12.58 -8.57
N SER A 77 15.76 12.45 -7.57
CA SER A 77 15.55 11.17 -6.85
C SER A 77 15.10 10.03 -7.77
N LEU A 78 14.31 10.33 -8.81
CA LEU A 78 13.87 9.34 -9.80
C LEU A 78 15.03 8.90 -10.71
N SER A 79 15.86 9.85 -11.17
CA SER A 79 17.08 9.53 -11.92
C SER A 79 18.05 8.68 -11.10
N ALA A 80 18.26 9.00 -9.82
CA ALA A 80 19.12 8.21 -8.92
C ALA A 80 18.61 6.78 -8.71
N ALA A 81 17.30 6.61 -8.48
CA ALA A 81 16.69 5.29 -8.37
C ALA A 81 16.82 4.47 -9.66
N PHE A 82 16.67 5.13 -10.83
CA PHE A 82 16.88 4.47 -12.12
C PHE A 82 18.32 3.99 -12.28
N VAL A 83 19.32 4.80 -11.88
CA VAL A 83 20.74 4.43 -11.91
C VAL A 83 21.03 3.22 -11.02
N ASP A 84 20.55 3.24 -9.77
CA ASP A 84 20.74 2.11 -8.85
C ASP A 84 20.14 0.81 -9.41
N GLU A 85 18.92 0.88 -9.94
CA GLU A 85 18.27 -0.29 -10.56
C GLU A 85 19.01 -0.74 -11.84
N SER A 86 19.58 0.19 -12.61
CA SER A 86 20.37 -0.13 -13.80
C SER A 86 21.64 -0.90 -13.46
N ILE A 87 22.38 -0.43 -12.45
CA ILE A 87 23.61 -1.06 -11.96
C ILE A 87 23.30 -2.43 -11.39
N LYS A 88 22.23 -2.52 -10.58
CA LYS A 88 21.76 -3.80 -10.00
C LYS A 88 21.48 -4.86 -11.07
N ARG A 89 20.93 -4.47 -12.23
CA ARG A 89 20.64 -5.41 -13.34
C ARG A 89 21.89 -5.81 -14.13
N GLY A 90 22.92 -4.96 -14.17
CA GLY A 90 24.21 -5.29 -14.81
C GLY A 90 24.17 -5.41 -16.35
N GLU A 91 23.10 -4.96 -17.01
CA GLU A 91 22.95 -5.04 -18.48
C GLU A 91 23.18 -3.70 -19.20
N LEU A 92 23.43 -2.63 -18.46
CA LEU A 92 23.63 -1.28 -18.98
C LEU A 92 25.03 -1.12 -19.59
N LYS A 93 25.13 -0.57 -20.80
CA LYS A 93 26.40 -0.22 -21.45
C LYS A 93 26.72 1.27 -21.34
N SER A 94 25.74 2.10 -21.64
CA SER A 94 25.88 3.56 -21.56
C SER A 94 24.56 4.22 -21.17
N ILE A 95 24.64 5.40 -20.56
CA ILE A 95 23.46 6.19 -20.20
C ILE A 95 23.64 7.69 -20.45
N GLU A 96 22.69 8.30 -21.15
CA GLU A 96 22.54 9.75 -21.28
C GLU A 96 21.33 10.22 -20.45
N ILE A 97 21.58 10.89 -19.32
CA ILE A 97 20.53 11.43 -18.44
C ILE A 97 20.17 12.85 -18.87
N ASN A 98 18.91 13.11 -19.17
CA ASN A 98 18.39 14.45 -19.47
C ASN A 98 17.35 14.86 -18.42
N ALA A 99 17.77 15.73 -17.50
CA ALA A 99 16.96 16.23 -16.42
C ALA A 99 16.45 17.66 -16.72
N PHE A 100 15.15 17.91 -16.53
CA PHE A 100 14.54 19.22 -16.74
C PHE A 100 13.92 19.74 -15.45
N ASP A 101 14.25 20.96 -15.06
CA ASP A 101 13.53 21.69 -14.01
C ASP A 101 13.52 23.20 -14.32
N ILE A 102 12.56 23.92 -13.74
CA ILE A 102 12.40 25.37 -13.89
C ILE A 102 12.95 26.15 -12.70
N GLU A 103 13.07 25.51 -11.53
CA GLU A 103 13.37 26.20 -10.28
C GLU A 103 14.88 26.40 -10.10
N GLU A 104 15.30 27.66 -10.17
CA GLU A 104 16.71 28.03 -10.04
C GLU A 104 17.32 27.59 -8.71
N ALA A 105 16.55 27.68 -7.62
CA ALA A 105 16.99 27.27 -6.29
C ALA A 105 17.35 25.77 -6.20
N LEU A 106 16.86 24.93 -7.12
CA LEU A 106 17.19 23.50 -7.17
C LEU A 106 18.48 23.18 -7.92
N THR A 107 19.02 24.12 -8.68
CA THR A 107 20.19 23.89 -9.55
C THR A 107 21.38 23.27 -8.81
N PRO A 108 21.77 23.72 -7.59
CA PRO A 108 22.88 23.11 -6.87
C PRO A 108 22.59 21.64 -6.50
N PHE A 109 21.39 21.36 -6.00
CA PHE A 109 20.96 20.02 -5.58
C PHE A 109 20.86 19.04 -6.76
N ILE A 110 20.35 19.52 -7.90
CA ILE A 110 20.28 18.76 -9.14
C ILE A 110 21.68 18.36 -9.62
N ARG A 111 22.61 19.31 -9.66
CA ARG A 111 24.00 19.03 -10.09
C ARG A 111 24.68 18.03 -9.17
N GLU A 112 24.59 18.26 -7.85
CA GLU A 112 25.13 17.34 -6.85
C GLU A 112 24.58 15.90 -7.02
N SER A 113 23.28 15.77 -7.31
CA SER A 113 22.65 14.46 -7.52
C SER A 113 23.08 13.78 -8.82
N LEU A 114 23.24 14.56 -9.90
CA LEU A 114 23.73 14.04 -11.18
C LEU A 114 25.21 13.65 -11.10
N ASP A 115 26.03 14.41 -10.37
CA ASP A 115 27.45 14.10 -10.13
C ASP A 115 27.57 12.76 -9.37
N ILE A 116 26.75 12.53 -8.33
CA ILE A 116 26.69 11.23 -7.61
C ILE A 116 26.31 10.09 -8.55
N CYS A 117 25.33 10.31 -9.44
CA CYS A 117 24.92 9.30 -10.41
C CYS A 117 26.07 8.95 -11.37
N GLU A 118 26.76 9.96 -11.93
CA GLU A 118 27.90 9.76 -12.83
C GLU A 118 29.08 9.08 -12.14
N GLU A 119 29.40 9.46 -10.90
CA GLU A 119 30.46 8.81 -10.12
C GLU A 119 30.17 7.32 -9.91
N LEU A 120 28.94 6.97 -9.51
CA LEU A 120 28.55 5.58 -9.28
C LEU A 120 28.56 4.74 -10.58
N LEU A 121 28.12 5.33 -11.69
CA LEU A 121 28.18 4.71 -13.02
C LEU A 121 29.63 4.49 -13.47
N SER A 122 30.51 5.46 -13.24
CA SER A 122 31.94 5.35 -13.54
C SER A 122 32.61 4.25 -12.70
N LEU A 123 32.30 4.15 -11.41
CA LEU A 123 32.79 3.07 -10.54
C LEU A 123 32.32 1.69 -11.01
N SER A 124 31.18 1.64 -11.70
CA SER A 124 30.60 0.43 -12.29
C SER A 124 31.07 0.16 -13.74
N ASN A 125 32.03 0.93 -14.27
CA ASN A 125 32.52 0.86 -15.66
C ASN A 125 31.43 1.07 -16.72
N ILE A 126 30.47 1.97 -16.46
CA ILE A 126 29.38 2.31 -17.39
C ILE A 126 29.62 3.72 -17.93
N ASP A 127 29.57 3.88 -19.27
CA ASP A 127 29.73 5.19 -19.90
C ASP A 127 28.51 6.09 -19.60
N SER A 128 28.73 7.24 -18.96
CA SER A 128 27.62 8.11 -18.56
C SER A 128 27.82 9.55 -18.99
N THR A 129 26.71 10.21 -19.35
CA THR A 129 26.65 11.67 -19.48
C THR A 129 25.33 12.19 -18.93
N SER A 130 25.38 13.25 -18.13
CA SER A 130 24.19 13.92 -17.60
C SER A 130 24.08 15.35 -18.15
N LYS A 131 22.84 15.78 -18.38
CA LYS A 131 22.50 17.11 -18.88
C LYS A 131 21.33 17.66 -18.10
N TYR A 132 21.60 18.69 -17.31
CA TYR A 132 20.58 19.50 -16.67
C TYR A 132 20.14 20.66 -17.58
N HIS A 133 18.84 20.72 -17.86
CA HIS A 133 18.20 21.78 -18.63
C HIS A 133 17.32 22.63 -17.71
N LYS A 134 17.83 23.80 -17.28
CA LYS A 134 17.07 24.80 -16.53
C LYS A 134 16.05 25.51 -17.45
N LYS A 135 14.96 24.82 -17.80
CA LYS A 135 13.96 25.25 -18.78
C LYS A 135 12.58 24.70 -18.46
N ASP A 136 11.55 25.44 -18.89
CA ASP A 136 10.18 24.95 -18.89
C ASP A 136 10.04 23.81 -19.91
N PHE A 137 9.77 22.60 -19.41
CA PHE A 137 9.67 21.41 -20.22
C PHE A 137 8.58 21.50 -21.29
N ILE A 138 7.39 22.02 -20.95
CA ILE A 138 6.29 22.16 -21.91
C ILE A 138 6.68 23.16 -23.00
N LEU A 139 7.16 24.34 -22.62
CA LEU A 139 7.47 25.39 -23.59
C LEU A 139 8.67 25.03 -24.47
N ASP A 140 9.68 24.33 -23.94
CA ASP A 140 10.85 23.88 -24.70
C ASP A 140 10.49 22.76 -25.67
N ARG A 141 9.78 21.72 -25.19
CA ARG A 141 9.51 20.51 -25.99
C ARG A 141 8.37 20.67 -26.98
N ALA A 142 7.35 21.48 -26.67
CA ALA A 142 6.32 21.80 -27.63
C ALA A 142 6.87 22.62 -28.83
N LYS A 143 7.84 23.52 -28.59
CA LYS A 143 8.46 24.36 -29.63
C LYS A 143 9.49 23.62 -30.48
N SER A 144 10.24 22.70 -29.89
CA SER A 144 11.35 22.01 -30.56
C SER A 144 10.91 21.06 -31.70
N GLY A 145 9.60 20.96 -31.96
CA GLY A 145 9.03 20.14 -33.00
C GLY A 145 9.08 18.66 -32.65
N ILE A 146 7.91 18.04 -32.49
CA ILE A 146 7.76 16.58 -32.36
C ILE A 146 7.86 15.92 -33.75
N GLY A 147 8.85 16.35 -34.53
CA GLY A 147 9.07 15.91 -35.91
C GLY A 147 9.94 14.66 -36.00
N LYS A 148 10.03 14.08 -37.20
CA LYS A 148 10.81 12.85 -37.50
C LYS A 148 12.28 12.87 -37.03
N ASN A 149 12.85 14.05 -36.75
CA ASN A 149 14.26 14.25 -36.35
C ASN A 149 14.45 14.57 -34.85
N SER A 150 13.42 14.53 -34.01
CA SER A 150 13.59 14.75 -32.56
C SER A 150 14.37 13.59 -31.94
N LYS A 151 15.41 13.87 -31.15
CA LYS A 151 16.13 12.84 -30.37
C LYS A 151 15.12 12.12 -29.48
N LYS A 152 14.92 10.83 -29.72
CA LYS A 152 13.97 9.99 -28.98
C LYS A 152 14.64 9.38 -27.74
N TYR A 153 13.87 9.25 -26.67
CA TYR A 153 14.32 8.66 -25.40
C TYR A 153 13.95 7.18 -25.32
N THR A 154 14.85 6.35 -24.78
CA THR A 154 14.54 4.92 -24.57
C THR A 154 13.79 4.70 -23.26
N HIS A 155 14.03 5.55 -22.25
CA HIS A 155 13.37 5.48 -20.95
C HIS A 155 12.96 6.87 -20.49
N SER A 156 11.83 6.96 -19.79
CA SER A 156 11.47 8.16 -19.05
C SER A 156 10.82 7.81 -17.73
N ILE A 157 11.21 8.51 -16.68
CA ILE A 157 10.68 8.37 -15.33
C ILE A 157 10.25 9.76 -14.85
N LEU A 158 9.04 9.93 -14.32
CA LEU A 158 8.58 11.27 -13.95
C LEU A 158 7.53 11.32 -12.84
N ASN A 159 7.61 12.40 -12.06
CA ASN A 159 6.57 12.90 -11.16
C ASN A 159 6.26 14.35 -11.56
N PRO A 160 5.34 14.57 -12.52
CA PRO A 160 5.11 15.89 -13.09
C PRO A 160 4.31 16.81 -12.14
N PRO A 161 4.31 18.14 -12.34
CA PRO A 161 3.55 19.06 -11.49
C PRO A 161 2.02 18.93 -11.67
N TYR A 162 1.29 18.99 -10.56
CA TYR A 162 -0.18 18.81 -10.51
C TYR A 162 -0.92 20.14 -10.43
N LYS A 163 -1.12 20.81 -11.57
CA LYS A 163 -1.75 22.14 -11.63
C LYS A 163 -2.62 22.33 -12.86
N LYS A 164 -3.83 22.90 -12.66
CA LYS A 164 -4.72 23.24 -13.77
C LYS A 164 -4.06 24.29 -14.70
N ILE A 165 -4.16 24.04 -16.00
CA ILE A 165 -3.70 24.96 -17.03
C ILE A 165 -4.80 25.99 -17.28
N ARG A 166 -4.45 27.27 -17.26
CA ARG A 166 -5.38 28.34 -17.63
C ARG A 166 -5.56 28.38 -19.15
N VAL A 167 -6.78 28.65 -19.60
CA VAL A 167 -7.16 28.69 -21.03
C VAL A 167 -6.32 29.70 -21.82
N ASP A 168 -5.95 30.82 -21.19
CA ASP A 168 -5.18 31.93 -21.76
C ASP A 168 -3.65 31.78 -21.63
N SER A 169 -3.15 30.65 -21.11
CA SER A 169 -1.73 30.48 -20.79
C SER A 169 -0.85 30.11 -21.99
N ASP A 170 0.43 30.46 -21.91
CA ASP A 170 1.48 30.04 -22.86
C ASP A 170 1.58 28.52 -22.97
N HIS A 171 1.40 27.83 -21.84
CA HIS A 171 1.36 26.37 -21.77
C HIS A 171 0.24 25.79 -22.63
N ARG A 172 -0.99 26.33 -22.53
CA ARG A 172 -2.12 25.89 -23.36
C ARG A 172 -1.84 26.09 -24.84
N ARG A 173 -1.29 27.25 -25.22
CA ARG A 173 -0.91 27.55 -26.60
C ARG A 173 0.18 26.62 -27.13
N ALA A 174 1.23 26.38 -26.34
CA ALA A 174 2.32 25.51 -26.71
C ALA A 174 1.86 24.05 -26.92
N LEU A 175 1.07 23.51 -25.99
CA LEU A 175 0.51 22.16 -26.11
C LEU A 175 -0.41 22.03 -27.33
N MET A 176 -1.23 23.03 -27.60
CA MET A 176 -2.09 23.05 -28.79
C MET A 176 -1.27 22.99 -30.10
N THR A 177 -0.17 23.74 -30.19
CA THR A 177 0.76 23.68 -31.33
C THR A 177 1.39 22.29 -31.50
N ALA A 178 1.57 21.55 -30.39
CA ALA A 178 2.05 20.17 -30.39
C ALA A 178 0.95 19.12 -30.65
N GLY A 179 -0.29 19.56 -30.95
CA GLY A 179 -1.46 18.69 -31.11
C GLY A 179 -1.80 17.93 -29.83
N ILE A 180 -1.71 18.61 -28.68
CA ILE A 180 -2.04 18.07 -27.36
C ILE A 180 -3.10 18.96 -26.72
N GLU A 181 -4.23 18.37 -26.37
CA GLU A 181 -5.26 18.99 -25.55
C GLU A 181 -5.10 18.55 -24.09
N ALA A 182 -4.78 19.48 -23.20
CA ALA A 182 -4.58 19.20 -21.79
C ALA A 182 -5.15 20.31 -20.90
N VAL A 183 -5.77 19.90 -19.80
CA VAL A 183 -6.35 20.80 -18.78
C VAL A 183 -5.49 20.89 -17.52
N ASN A 184 -4.47 20.04 -17.39
CA ASN A 184 -3.55 19.99 -16.26
C ASN A 184 -2.10 19.84 -16.75
N LEU A 185 -1.14 20.41 -16.03
CA LEU A 185 0.28 20.29 -16.35
C LEU A 185 0.73 18.82 -16.43
N TYR A 186 0.32 17.96 -15.49
CA TYR A 186 0.71 16.55 -15.54
C TYR A 186 0.29 15.85 -16.84
N SER A 187 -0.92 16.16 -17.35
CA SER A 187 -1.39 15.60 -18.61
C SER A 187 -0.57 16.10 -19.80
N GLY A 188 -0.15 17.38 -19.78
CA GLY A 188 0.74 17.94 -20.80
C GLY A 188 2.14 17.33 -20.76
N PHE A 189 2.73 17.15 -19.57
CA PHE A 189 4.00 16.47 -19.37
C PHE A 189 3.95 15.04 -19.89
N LEU A 190 2.94 14.26 -19.47
CA LEU A 190 2.79 12.87 -19.88
C LEU A 190 2.63 12.73 -21.40
N SER A 191 1.75 13.54 -22.02
CA SER A 191 1.55 13.54 -23.47
C SER A 191 2.82 13.88 -24.27
N LEU A 192 3.57 14.91 -23.84
CA LEU A 192 4.84 15.28 -24.48
C LEU A 192 5.91 14.21 -24.30
N THR A 193 5.98 13.58 -23.14
CA THR A 193 6.91 12.48 -22.87
C THR A 193 6.60 11.29 -23.77
N ILE A 194 5.34 10.85 -23.85
CA ILE A 194 4.92 9.77 -24.77
C ILE A 194 5.35 10.08 -26.20
N LYS A 195 5.15 11.32 -26.67
CA LYS A 195 5.55 11.72 -28.03
C LYS A 195 7.06 11.72 -28.26
N GLN A 196 7.88 11.86 -27.22
CA GLN A 196 9.34 11.86 -27.29
C GLN A 196 9.98 10.47 -27.08
N LEU A 197 9.21 9.45 -26.71
CA LEU A 197 9.72 8.08 -26.60
C LEU A 197 10.09 7.49 -27.96
N ALA A 198 11.17 6.70 -27.96
CA ALA A 198 11.54 5.82 -29.06
C ALA A 198 10.51 4.69 -29.20
N GLN A 199 10.48 4.04 -30.37
CA GLN A 199 9.73 2.79 -30.49
C GLN A 199 10.28 1.77 -29.48
N SER A 200 9.39 1.07 -28.79
CA SER A 200 9.74 0.18 -27.65
C SER A 200 10.35 0.90 -26.45
N GLY A 201 10.34 2.24 -26.42
CA GLY A 201 10.76 3.02 -25.27
C GLY A 201 9.75 2.92 -24.13
N GLU A 202 10.24 2.96 -22.90
CA GLU A 202 9.45 2.74 -21.69
C GLU A 202 9.25 4.04 -20.89
N LEU A 203 8.11 4.13 -20.21
CA LEU A 203 7.72 5.28 -19.41
C LEU A 203 7.10 4.84 -18.10
N VAL A 204 7.66 5.27 -16.98
CA VAL A 204 7.07 5.08 -15.65
C VAL A 204 6.73 6.43 -15.03
N ALA A 205 5.46 6.65 -14.70
CA ALA A 205 4.97 7.94 -14.21
C ALA A 205 4.10 7.78 -12.97
N ILE A 206 4.25 8.68 -11.98
CA ILE A 206 3.28 8.85 -10.90
C ILE A 206 2.38 10.05 -11.19
N VAL A 207 1.08 9.82 -11.38
CA VAL A 207 0.13 10.86 -11.82
C VAL A 207 -1.21 10.75 -11.10
N PRO A 208 -2.01 11.83 -11.02
CA PRO A 208 -3.32 11.79 -10.38
C PRO A 208 -4.29 10.87 -11.12
N ARG A 209 -4.98 9.97 -10.40
CA ARG A 209 -5.96 9.01 -10.91
C ARG A 209 -7.08 9.63 -11.75
N SER A 210 -7.33 10.94 -11.60
CA SER A 210 -8.40 11.67 -12.30
C SER A 210 -8.41 11.51 -13.83
N PHE A 211 -7.28 11.20 -14.48
CA PHE A 211 -7.27 10.98 -15.92
C PHE A 211 -8.06 9.73 -16.35
N CYS A 212 -8.21 8.74 -15.45
CA CYS A 212 -8.87 7.47 -15.73
C CYS A 212 -10.35 7.63 -16.10
N ASN A 213 -11.03 8.64 -15.54
CA ASN A 213 -12.48 8.82 -15.73
C ASN A 213 -12.92 10.28 -15.93
N GLY A 214 -12.03 11.26 -15.76
CA GLY A 214 -12.40 12.66 -15.92
C GLY A 214 -12.71 12.98 -17.39
N PRO A 215 -13.80 13.73 -17.68
CA PRO A 215 -14.22 14.00 -19.06
C PRO A 215 -13.18 14.83 -19.83
N TYR A 216 -12.45 15.70 -19.14
CA TYR A 216 -11.39 16.53 -19.76
C TYR A 216 -10.09 15.78 -20.08
N TYR A 217 -10.02 14.47 -19.82
CA TYR A 217 -8.82 13.65 -20.05
C TYR A 217 -9.03 12.59 -21.14
N GLU A 218 -10.11 12.68 -21.92
CA GLU A 218 -10.41 11.75 -23.01
C GLU A 218 -9.27 11.69 -24.05
N ASP A 219 -8.73 12.85 -24.47
CA ASP A 219 -7.62 12.91 -25.42
C ASP A 219 -6.35 12.24 -24.89
N LEU A 220 -6.05 12.41 -23.60
CA LEU A 220 -4.91 11.74 -22.97
C LEU A 220 -5.10 10.22 -22.93
N ARG A 221 -6.30 9.74 -22.57
CA ARG A 221 -6.61 8.30 -22.60
C ARG A 221 -6.48 7.74 -24.01
N ASN A 222 -7.04 8.43 -25.00
CA ASN A 222 -6.90 8.06 -26.41
C ASN A 222 -5.44 7.98 -26.85
N GLN A 223 -4.62 8.94 -26.46
CA GLN A 223 -3.19 8.94 -26.77
C GLN A 223 -2.46 7.75 -26.15
N ILE A 224 -2.68 7.48 -24.86
CA ILE A 224 -2.09 6.33 -24.16
C ILE A 224 -2.46 5.03 -24.89
N LEU A 225 -3.74 4.83 -25.20
CA LEU A 225 -4.24 3.60 -25.83
C LEU A 225 -3.78 3.41 -27.27
N ASN A 226 -3.60 4.50 -28.03
CA ASN A 226 -3.20 4.41 -29.44
C ASN A 226 -1.69 4.32 -29.63
N GLU A 227 -0.90 4.86 -28.71
CA GLU A 227 0.56 4.99 -28.88
C GLU A 227 1.36 4.07 -27.96
N THR A 228 0.75 3.48 -26.94
CA THR A 228 1.46 2.68 -25.93
C THR A 228 0.68 1.43 -25.52
N SER A 229 1.37 0.40 -25.05
CA SER A 229 0.76 -0.64 -24.21
C SER A 229 0.87 -0.24 -22.74
N ILE A 230 -0.16 -0.55 -21.97
CA ILE A 230 -0.15 -0.47 -20.52
C ILE A 230 0.35 -1.80 -19.97
N GLU A 231 1.46 -1.77 -19.24
CA GLU A 231 2.09 -2.97 -18.67
C GLU A 231 1.78 -3.12 -17.18
N HIS A 232 1.83 -2.01 -16.45
CA HIS A 232 1.66 -2.00 -15.00
C HIS A 232 0.87 -0.79 -14.53
N ILE A 233 -0.06 -1.00 -13.59
CA ILE A 233 -0.71 0.07 -12.83
C ILE A 233 -0.60 -0.25 -11.33
N HIS A 234 -0.07 0.69 -10.56
CA HIS A 234 -0.07 0.62 -9.10
C HIS A 234 -1.07 1.61 -8.49
N LEU A 235 -1.86 1.14 -7.54
CA LEU A 235 -2.83 1.90 -6.77
C LEU A 235 -2.37 2.08 -5.32
N PHE A 236 -2.65 3.25 -4.75
CA PHE A 236 -2.55 3.48 -3.31
C PHE A 236 -3.94 3.38 -2.67
N ASP A 237 -4.17 2.43 -1.76
CA ASP A 237 -5.50 2.24 -1.13
C ASP A 237 -5.87 3.43 -0.22
N SER A 238 -4.88 4.15 0.34
CA SER A 238 -5.07 5.32 1.20
C SER A 238 -4.77 6.64 0.49
N ARG A 239 -5.69 7.61 0.65
CA ARG A 239 -5.62 8.97 0.07
C ARG A 239 -4.54 9.88 0.66
N THR A 240 -3.93 9.50 1.78
CA THR A 240 -3.07 10.39 2.57
C THR A 240 -1.59 10.09 2.46
N ASN A 241 -1.18 8.99 1.82
CA ASN A 241 0.10 8.37 2.17
C ASN A 241 1.20 8.39 1.09
N ALA A 242 0.89 8.62 -0.19
CA ALA A 242 1.94 8.73 -1.22
C ALA A 242 2.86 9.95 -0.99
N PHE A 243 2.30 11.05 -0.47
CA PHE A 243 3.02 12.28 -0.12
C PHE A 243 2.60 12.77 1.27
N SER A 244 2.69 11.90 2.27
CA SER A 244 2.22 12.17 3.65
C SER A 244 2.81 13.43 4.29
N ASN A 245 4.01 13.83 3.86
CA ASN A 245 4.69 15.04 4.33
C ASN A 245 4.05 16.34 3.85
N ASP A 246 3.23 16.32 2.80
CA ASP A 246 2.75 17.54 2.12
C ASP A 246 1.26 17.85 2.36
N LYS A 247 0.55 17.10 3.23
CA LYS A 247 -0.88 17.28 3.58
C LYS A 247 -1.83 17.37 2.35
N VAL A 248 -1.44 16.84 1.20
CA VAL A 248 -2.23 16.88 -0.02
C VAL A 248 -3.06 15.61 -0.19
N LEU A 249 -4.39 15.74 -0.18
CA LEU A 249 -5.33 14.66 -0.49
C LEU A 249 -5.45 14.48 -2.01
N GLN A 250 -4.59 13.66 -2.60
CA GLN A 250 -4.69 13.29 -4.02
C GLN A 250 -4.51 11.78 -4.21
N GLU A 251 -5.47 11.16 -4.92
CA GLU A 251 -5.35 9.77 -5.35
C GLU A 251 -4.42 9.71 -6.55
N ASN A 252 -3.19 9.25 -6.35
CA ASN A 252 -2.21 9.03 -7.41
C ASN A 252 -2.20 7.58 -7.85
N VAL A 253 -1.72 7.33 -9.05
CA VAL A 253 -1.40 6.00 -9.58
C VAL A 253 -0.01 6.04 -10.16
N ILE A 254 0.72 4.93 -10.08
CA ILE A 254 1.94 4.75 -10.88
C ILE A 254 1.55 3.93 -12.09
N ILE A 255 1.95 4.37 -13.28
CA ILE A 255 1.66 3.68 -14.54
C ILE A 255 2.95 3.44 -15.31
N HIS A 256 3.08 2.23 -15.88
CA HIS A 256 4.16 1.83 -16.78
C HIS A 256 3.60 1.61 -18.18
N LEU A 257 4.17 2.33 -19.14
CA LEU A 257 3.77 2.33 -20.54
C LEU A 257 4.95 1.95 -21.44
N VAL A 258 4.68 1.22 -22.53
CA VAL A 258 5.69 0.89 -23.55
C VAL A 258 5.22 1.36 -24.92
N LYS A 259 6.02 2.18 -25.58
CA LYS A 259 5.69 2.82 -26.86
C LYS A 259 5.59 1.81 -28.00
N GLY A 260 4.43 1.77 -28.66
CA GLY A 260 4.18 1.01 -29.89
C GLY A 260 4.31 -0.52 -29.74
N LYS A 261 4.24 -1.04 -28.52
CA LYS A 261 4.06 -2.46 -28.24
C LYS A 261 2.56 -2.79 -28.32
N ASP A 262 2.24 -3.99 -28.80
CA ASP A 262 0.85 -4.49 -28.79
C ASP A 262 0.36 -4.69 -27.36
N GLN A 263 -0.88 -4.31 -27.10
CA GLN A 263 -1.46 -4.42 -25.78
C GLN A 263 -1.62 -5.89 -25.37
N GLY A 264 -1.06 -6.25 -24.21
CA GLY A 264 -1.18 -7.56 -23.58
C GLY A 264 -1.90 -7.50 -22.24
N GLN A 265 -1.58 -8.44 -21.35
CA GLN A 265 -2.09 -8.42 -19.98
C GLN A 265 -1.48 -7.25 -19.18
N VAL A 266 -2.27 -6.71 -18.25
CA VAL A 266 -1.87 -5.61 -17.36
C VAL A 266 -1.62 -6.17 -15.96
N THR A 267 -0.46 -5.86 -15.38
CA THR A 267 -0.19 -6.12 -13.97
C THR A 267 -0.77 -4.99 -13.12
N ILE A 268 -1.60 -5.33 -12.15
CA ILE A 268 -2.14 -4.37 -11.17
C ILE A 268 -1.55 -4.70 -9.81
N THR A 269 -0.91 -3.73 -9.18
CA THR A 269 -0.54 -3.83 -7.76
C THR A 269 -1.28 -2.78 -6.93
N SER A 270 -1.49 -3.08 -5.66
CA SER A 270 -2.04 -2.09 -4.72
C SER A 270 -1.38 -2.21 -3.36
N SER A 271 -1.12 -1.08 -2.71
CA SER A 271 -0.67 -1.02 -1.32
C SER A 271 -1.40 0.10 -0.55
N PRO A 272 -1.62 -0.05 0.77
CA PRO A 272 -2.21 1.01 1.58
C PRO A 272 -1.31 2.23 1.73
N ASN A 273 0.01 2.01 1.76
CA ASN A 273 1.02 3.02 2.01
C ASN A 273 2.06 3.02 0.88
N ALA A 274 2.90 4.05 0.87
CA ALA A 274 4.04 4.19 -0.02
C ALA A 274 5.36 3.79 0.66
N ASP A 275 5.30 2.74 1.48
CA ASP A 275 6.36 2.17 2.31
C ASP A 275 7.21 1.16 1.54
N PHE A 276 7.60 1.49 0.31
CA PHE A 276 8.34 0.55 -0.52
C PHE A 276 9.78 0.37 -0.04
N PHE A 277 10.23 -0.87 -0.02
CA PHE A 277 11.58 -1.27 0.37
C PHE A 277 12.12 -2.39 -0.52
N LEU A 278 13.44 -2.53 -0.59
CA LEU A 278 14.08 -3.68 -1.21
C LEU A 278 14.04 -4.86 -0.24
N ASP A 279 13.38 -5.94 -0.64
CA ASP A 279 13.29 -7.18 0.11
C ASP A 279 14.57 -7.98 -0.10
N SER A 280 15.32 -8.23 0.97
CA SER A 280 16.62 -8.89 0.93
C SER A 280 16.53 -10.38 0.57
N GLU A 281 15.39 -11.04 0.80
CA GLU A 281 15.22 -12.46 0.50
C GLU A 281 14.91 -12.68 -0.98
N THR A 282 14.05 -11.82 -1.53
CA THR A 282 13.59 -11.94 -2.93
C THR A 282 14.38 -11.07 -3.91
N ASN A 283 15.23 -10.17 -3.39
CA ASN A 283 15.90 -9.12 -4.14
C ASN A 283 14.95 -8.28 -5.01
N SER A 284 13.69 -8.12 -4.57
CA SER A 284 12.63 -7.42 -5.28
C SER A 284 12.06 -6.29 -4.44
N VAL A 285 11.48 -5.28 -5.08
CA VAL A 285 10.85 -4.16 -4.35
C VAL A 285 9.47 -4.59 -3.86
N SER A 286 9.16 -4.32 -2.60
CA SER A 286 7.87 -4.64 -1.99
C SER A 286 7.40 -3.58 -1.00
N ALA A 287 6.22 -3.79 -0.42
CA ALA A 287 5.61 -3.00 0.64
C ALA A 287 4.85 -3.94 1.61
N GLU A 288 4.57 -3.49 2.84
CA GLU A 288 4.02 -4.35 3.90
C GLU A 288 2.75 -5.13 3.47
N ASP A 289 1.85 -4.47 2.74
CA ASP A 289 0.56 -5.01 2.29
C ASP A 289 0.41 -5.00 0.77
N LEU A 290 1.53 -5.19 0.04
CA LEU A 290 1.49 -5.21 -1.41
C LEU A 290 0.62 -6.37 -1.92
N THR A 291 -0.38 -6.04 -2.73
CA THR A 291 -1.16 -7.00 -3.51
C THR A 291 -0.72 -6.96 -4.96
N LYS A 292 -0.82 -8.12 -5.64
CA LYS A 292 -0.47 -8.24 -7.05
C LYS A 292 -1.47 -9.13 -7.77
N ARG A 293 -1.91 -8.70 -8.96
CA ARG A 293 -2.70 -9.49 -9.89
C ARG A 293 -2.36 -9.14 -11.33
N THR A 294 -2.68 -10.04 -12.24
CA THR A 294 -2.55 -9.83 -13.68
C THR A 294 -3.91 -10.05 -14.31
N VAL A 295 -4.32 -9.13 -15.17
CA VAL A 295 -5.64 -9.12 -15.82
C VAL A 295 -5.51 -8.90 -17.32
N ASN A 296 -6.53 -9.33 -18.07
CA ASN A 296 -6.62 -8.99 -19.49
C ASN A 296 -6.90 -7.49 -19.65
N PHE A 297 -6.39 -6.86 -20.70
CA PHE A 297 -6.53 -5.43 -20.91
C PHE A 297 -8.00 -4.99 -21.01
N GLU A 298 -8.87 -5.83 -21.56
CA GLU A 298 -10.30 -5.58 -21.71
C GLU A 298 -11.01 -5.43 -20.36
N SER A 299 -10.44 -5.90 -19.25
CA SER A 299 -10.98 -5.66 -17.91
C SER A 299 -10.57 -4.30 -17.34
N VAL A 300 -9.54 -3.67 -17.91
CA VAL A 300 -9.08 -2.31 -17.56
C VAL A 300 -9.77 -1.27 -18.43
N VAL A 301 -9.93 -1.54 -19.72
CA VAL A 301 -10.64 -0.65 -20.66
C VAL A 301 -11.66 -1.48 -21.43
N PHE A 302 -12.94 -1.20 -21.20
CA PHE A 302 -13.99 -1.97 -21.87
C PHE A 302 -14.05 -1.63 -23.37
N PRO A 303 -14.09 -2.65 -24.25
CA PRO A 303 -14.10 -2.43 -25.70
C PRO A 303 -15.22 -1.52 -26.22
N ASN A 304 -16.38 -1.53 -25.54
CA ASN A 304 -17.57 -0.76 -25.95
C ASN A 304 -17.74 0.56 -25.19
N ASP A 305 -16.81 0.92 -24.30
CA ASP A 305 -16.87 2.20 -23.59
C ASP A 305 -16.40 3.33 -24.52
N GLN A 306 -17.36 4.14 -24.99
CA GLN A 306 -17.10 5.29 -25.86
C GLN A 306 -16.16 6.31 -25.22
N GLN A 307 -16.19 6.44 -23.89
CA GLN A 307 -15.34 7.36 -23.15
C GLN A 307 -13.98 6.74 -22.79
N LYS A 308 -13.80 5.44 -23.06
CA LYS A 308 -12.59 4.65 -22.80
C LYS A 308 -12.05 4.86 -21.39
N PHE A 309 -12.92 4.77 -20.39
CA PHE A 309 -12.48 4.92 -19.00
C PHE A 309 -11.58 3.75 -18.57
N PHE A 310 -10.66 4.04 -17.67
CA PHE A 310 -9.76 3.04 -17.10
C PHE A 310 -10.37 2.53 -15.79
N HIS A 311 -10.98 1.36 -15.85
CA HIS A 311 -11.63 0.66 -14.74
C HIS A 311 -10.60 -0.17 -13.97
N ILE A 312 -9.87 0.47 -13.06
CA ILE A 312 -8.80 -0.19 -12.31
C ILE A 312 -9.36 -0.78 -11.00
N ALA A 313 -9.69 -2.07 -11.01
CA ALA A 313 -10.01 -2.83 -9.80
C ALA A 313 -8.73 -3.30 -9.09
N ALA A 314 -8.60 -2.97 -7.80
CA ALA A 314 -7.40 -3.25 -7.02
C ALA A 314 -7.25 -4.74 -6.65
N ASN A 315 -8.37 -5.46 -6.57
CA ASN A 315 -8.43 -6.86 -6.13
C ASN A 315 -9.57 -7.60 -6.85
N THR A 316 -9.66 -8.93 -6.68
CA THR A 316 -10.67 -9.77 -7.36
C THR A 316 -12.09 -9.44 -6.92
N ARG A 317 -12.31 -9.01 -5.67
CA ARG A 317 -13.65 -8.59 -5.21
C ARG A 317 -14.13 -7.37 -5.98
N ASP A 318 -13.28 -6.36 -6.14
CA ASP A 318 -13.59 -5.16 -6.91
C ASP A 318 -13.87 -5.51 -8.38
N GLN A 319 -13.15 -6.49 -8.94
CA GLN A 319 -13.41 -7.00 -10.29
C GLN A 319 -14.75 -7.72 -10.40
N ASN A 320 -15.07 -8.63 -9.47
CA ASN A 320 -16.35 -9.33 -9.45
C ASN A 320 -17.53 -8.35 -9.38
N LEU A 321 -17.34 -7.22 -8.71
CA LEU A 321 -18.32 -6.16 -8.63
C LEU A 321 -18.53 -5.47 -9.98
N VAL A 322 -17.44 -5.16 -10.68
CA VAL A 322 -17.47 -4.62 -12.06
C VAL A 322 -18.16 -5.61 -12.99
N ASP A 323 -17.75 -6.87 -12.96
CA ASP A 323 -18.26 -7.93 -13.83
C ASP A 323 -19.76 -8.16 -13.57
N ARG A 324 -20.20 -8.17 -12.30
CA ARG A 324 -21.61 -8.36 -11.93
C ARG A 324 -22.51 -7.23 -12.40
N LEU A 325 -22.02 -6.00 -12.50
CA LEU A 325 -22.78 -4.88 -13.10
C LEU A 325 -22.70 -4.82 -14.62
N SER A 326 -21.66 -5.41 -15.23
CA SER A 326 -21.47 -5.38 -16.68
C SER A 326 -22.60 -6.05 -17.48
N ILE A 327 -23.43 -6.86 -16.82
CA ILE A 327 -24.62 -7.47 -17.40
C ILE A 327 -25.67 -6.44 -17.82
N PHE A 328 -25.65 -5.28 -17.18
CA PHE A 328 -26.47 -4.15 -17.55
C PHE A 328 -25.77 -3.42 -18.68
N THR A 329 -26.50 -3.17 -19.77
CA THR A 329 -25.94 -2.62 -21.00
C THR A 329 -26.74 -1.44 -21.54
N SER A 330 -27.91 -1.12 -20.97
CA SER A 330 -28.74 -0.04 -21.48
C SER A 330 -28.18 1.32 -21.08
N THR A 331 -28.12 2.24 -22.02
CA THR A 331 -27.80 3.65 -21.79
C THR A 331 -29.04 4.43 -21.38
N LEU A 332 -28.88 5.69 -20.94
CA LEU A 332 -30.02 6.56 -20.69
C LEU A 332 -30.86 6.81 -21.96
N ASP A 333 -30.22 6.83 -23.13
CA ASP A 333 -30.88 7.01 -24.42
C ASP A 333 -31.79 5.81 -24.74
N ASP A 334 -31.34 4.58 -24.47
CA ASP A 334 -32.15 3.35 -24.64
C ASP A 334 -33.41 3.37 -23.73
N LEU A 335 -33.29 4.00 -22.56
CA LEU A 335 -34.41 4.17 -21.64
C LEU A 335 -35.36 5.31 -22.06
N GLY A 336 -34.89 6.22 -22.92
CA GLY A 336 -35.59 7.45 -23.31
C GLY A 336 -35.63 8.49 -22.18
N ILE A 337 -34.57 8.56 -21.36
CA ILE A 337 -34.45 9.49 -20.24
C ILE A 337 -33.15 10.28 -20.34
N GLN A 338 -33.08 11.41 -19.64
CA GLN A 338 -31.90 12.28 -19.56
C GLN A 338 -31.59 12.58 -18.11
N VAL A 339 -30.32 12.89 -17.82
CA VAL A 339 -29.90 13.44 -16.53
C VAL A 339 -29.22 14.79 -16.72
N SER A 340 -29.68 15.78 -15.96
CA SER A 340 -29.15 17.14 -15.99
C SER A 340 -28.87 17.66 -14.59
N THR A 341 -27.82 18.47 -14.46
CA THR A 341 -27.59 19.25 -13.24
C THR A 341 -28.70 20.29 -13.09
N GLY A 342 -29.15 20.51 -11.85
CA GLY A 342 -30.17 21.50 -11.52
C GLY A 342 -29.80 22.88 -12.09
N PRO A 343 -30.69 23.53 -12.83
CA PRO A 343 -30.37 24.77 -13.54
C PRO A 343 -30.37 26.01 -12.63
N VAL A 344 -30.94 25.92 -11.42
CA VAL A 344 -31.02 27.05 -10.49
C VAL A 344 -29.68 27.20 -9.77
N VAL A 345 -29.01 28.33 -10.00
CA VAL A 345 -27.78 28.70 -9.30
C VAL A 345 -28.11 29.73 -8.22
N ASP A 346 -28.25 29.25 -6.98
CA ASP A 346 -28.75 30.03 -5.83
C ASP A 346 -28.08 31.41 -5.66
N PHE A 347 -26.75 31.47 -5.69
CA PHE A 347 -26.01 32.73 -5.49
C PHE A 347 -26.19 33.74 -6.64
N ARG A 348 -26.63 33.31 -7.83
CA ARG A 348 -26.97 34.19 -8.97
C ARG A 348 -28.43 34.66 -8.93
N ALA A 349 -29.26 34.00 -8.12
CA ALA A 349 -30.70 34.23 -8.03
C ALA A 349 -31.14 34.69 -6.62
N ARG A 350 -30.23 35.21 -5.77
CA ARG A 350 -30.52 35.54 -4.36
C ARG A 350 -31.78 36.39 -4.15
N GLU A 351 -31.99 37.41 -4.99
CA GLU A 351 -33.15 38.31 -4.91
C GLU A 351 -34.49 37.62 -5.25
N GLU A 352 -34.44 36.49 -5.94
CA GLU A 352 -35.60 35.71 -6.39
C GLU A 352 -35.94 34.58 -5.41
N LEU A 353 -35.06 34.27 -4.45
CA LEU A 353 -35.28 33.22 -3.46
C LEU A 353 -36.31 33.66 -2.42
N ARG A 354 -37.13 32.72 -1.96
CA ARG A 354 -38.18 32.95 -0.96
C ARG A 354 -38.14 31.84 0.08
N ASP A 355 -38.31 32.22 1.35
CA ASP A 355 -38.33 31.26 2.45
C ASP A 355 -39.61 30.43 2.47
N ASN A 356 -40.72 30.99 1.99
CA ASN A 356 -42.01 30.31 1.87
C ASN A 356 -42.58 30.50 0.46
N LEU A 357 -43.52 29.63 0.09
CA LEU A 357 -44.29 29.80 -1.13
C LEU A 357 -45.15 31.07 -1.01
N VAL A 358 -45.13 31.90 -2.05
CA VAL A 358 -45.86 33.17 -2.15
C VAL A 358 -46.45 33.29 -3.55
N GLU A 359 -47.28 34.32 -3.78
CA GLU A 359 -47.80 34.59 -5.11
C GLU A 359 -46.66 34.75 -6.13
N GLN A 360 -46.83 34.17 -7.32
CA GLN A 360 -45.81 34.15 -8.38
C GLN A 360 -44.48 33.48 -8.01
N SER A 361 -44.44 32.62 -6.99
CA SER A 361 -43.29 31.75 -6.73
C SER A 361 -43.63 30.27 -6.84
N VAL A 362 -42.61 29.45 -7.06
CA VAL A 362 -42.72 28.01 -7.24
C VAL A 362 -41.77 27.28 -6.28
N PRO A 363 -42.04 26.00 -5.95
CA PRO A 363 -41.16 25.23 -5.10
C PRO A 363 -39.74 25.14 -5.65
N LEU A 364 -38.75 25.20 -4.76
CA LEU A 364 -37.34 25.04 -5.05
C LEU A 364 -36.74 23.92 -4.20
N LEU A 365 -36.11 22.94 -4.86
CA LEU A 365 -35.46 21.82 -4.19
C LEU A 365 -33.94 22.01 -4.05
N TYR A 366 -33.44 21.73 -2.85
CA TYR A 366 -32.03 21.74 -2.44
C TYR A 366 -31.65 20.36 -1.89
N PRO A 367 -30.36 20.02 -1.78
CA PRO A 367 -29.91 18.77 -1.16
C PRO A 367 -30.48 18.51 0.25
N ALA A 368 -30.74 19.58 1.02
CA ALA A 368 -31.30 19.51 2.37
C ALA A 368 -32.75 19.01 2.41
N HIS A 369 -33.52 19.15 1.31
CA HIS A 369 -34.89 18.65 1.17
C HIS A 369 -34.95 17.14 0.90
N LEU A 370 -33.83 16.49 0.60
CA LEU A 370 -33.81 15.15 0.04
C LEU A 370 -33.27 14.15 1.08
N LYS A 371 -34.07 13.19 1.55
CA LYS A 371 -33.62 12.05 2.37
C LYS A 371 -34.31 10.77 1.91
N TYR A 372 -34.00 10.32 0.68
CA TYR A 372 -34.70 9.25 -0.06
C TYR A 372 -36.15 9.59 -0.45
N LYS A 373 -36.80 10.47 0.32
CA LYS A 373 -38.05 11.16 0.04
C LYS A 373 -37.85 12.68 0.10
N VAL A 374 -38.77 13.42 -0.51
CA VAL A 374 -38.77 14.88 -0.46
C VAL A 374 -39.45 15.35 0.82
N THR A 375 -38.73 16.13 1.63
CA THR A 375 -39.26 16.90 2.76
C THR A 375 -39.18 18.38 2.39
N TRP A 376 -40.35 18.99 2.23
CA TRP A 376 -40.49 20.38 1.86
C TRP A 376 -41.81 20.92 2.46
N PRO A 377 -41.82 22.12 3.06
CA PRO A 377 -40.68 23.02 3.28
C PRO A 377 -39.76 22.57 4.42
N ILE A 378 -38.59 23.19 4.55
CA ILE A 378 -37.69 23.07 5.73
C ILE A 378 -37.28 24.45 6.26
N GLU A 379 -36.76 24.47 7.48
CA GLU A 379 -36.20 25.67 8.11
C GLU A 379 -34.75 25.95 7.63
N LYS A 380 -34.30 27.21 7.74
CA LYS A 380 -32.91 27.67 7.48
C LYS A 380 -32.42 27.53 6.02
N LYS A 381 -33.32 27.26 5.08
CA LYS A 381 -33.09 27.35 3.64
C LYS A 381 -34.33 27.91 2.94
N SER A 382 -34.12 28.54 1.79
CA SER A 382 -35.21 29.00 0.94
C SER A 382 -35.98 27.79 0.38
N ASN A 383 -37.30 27.90 0.34
CA ASN A 383 -38.20 26.84 -0.13
C ASN A 383 -38.82 27.15 -1.49
N ALA A 384 -38.80 28.40 -1.92
CA ALA A 384 -39.40 28.81 -3.18
C ALA A 384 -38.50 29.77 -3.97
N ILE A 385 -38.81 29.92 -5.25
CA ILE A 385 -38.18 30.88 -6.16
C ILE A 385 -39.25 31.59 -6.97
N ASN A 386 -39.15 32.90 -7.12
CA ASN A 386 -40.05 33.68 -7.95
C ASN A 386 -39.98 33.26 -9.42
N VAL A 387 -41.11 33.35 -10.11
CA VAL A 387 -41.21 33.21 -11.56
C VAL A 387 -41.03 34.59 -12.18
N SER A 388 -39.87 34.83 -12.76
CA SER A 388 -39.51 36.08 -13.45
C SER A 388 -38.92 35.77 -14.83
N LYS A 389 -38.73 36.78 -15.69
CA LYS A 389 -38.04 36.60 -16.98
C LYS A 389 -36.64 35.98 -16.80
N LYS A 390 -36.00 36.20 -15.65
CA LYS A 390 -34.67 35.70 -15.32
C LYS A 390 -34.69 34.23 -14.88
N THR A 391 -35.68 33.82 -14.10
CA THR A 391 -35.75 32.47 -13.52
C THR A 391 -36.53 31.49 -14.40
N LEU A 392 -37.51 31.94 -15.18
CA LEU A 392 -38.35 31.07 -16.01
C LEU A 392 -37.57 30.05 -16.87
N PRO A 393 -36.44 30.39 -17.53
CA PRO A 393 -35.65 29.42 -18.30
C PRO A 393 -35.02 28.29 -17.47
N THR A 394 -34.89 28.47 -16.15
CA THR A 394 -34.35 27.49 -15.20
C THR A 394 -35.45 26.70 -14.47
N LEU A 395 -36.72 27.00 -14.69
CA LEU A 395 -37.84 26.28 -14.08
C LEU A 395 -38.34 25.18 -15.01
N TRP A 396 -38.68 24.03 -14.43
CA TRP A 396 -39.12 22.83 -15.14
C TRP A 396 -40.59 22.55 -14.87
N LYS A 397 -41.25 21.75 -15.72
CA LYS A 397 -42.65 21.38 -15.50
C LYS A 397 -42.76 20.45 -14.31
N ASN A 398 -43.56 20.82 -13.31
CA ASN A 398 -43.84 19.99 -12.15
C ASN A 398 -44.92 18.95 -12.50
N LYS A 399 -44.56 17.99 -13.36
CA LYS A 399 -45.46 16.94 -13.85
C LYS A 399 -44.72 15.61 -13.91
N GLY A 400 -45.38 14.54 -13.49
CA GLY A 400 -44.82 13.20 -13.47
C GLY A 400 -43.90 12.96 -12.27
N HIS A 401 -43.01 11.99 -12.40
CA HIS A 401 -42.14 11.54 -11.32
C HIS A 401 -40.67 11.80 -11.66
N PHE A 402 -39.89 12.31 -10.71
CA PHE A 402 -38.47 12.60 -10.89
C PHE A 402 -37.64 11.74 -9.95
N ILE A 403 -36.43 11.39 -10.38
CA ILE A 403 -35.38 10.92 -9.49
C ILE A 403 -34.33 12.00 -9.36
N VAL A 404 -34.05 12.39 -8.12
CA VAL A 404 -33.15 13.48 -7.79
C VAL A 404 -31.98 12.95 -6.99
N VAL A 405 -30.77 13.11 -7.51
CA VAL A 405 -29.52 12.66 -6.90
C VAL A 405 -28.75 13.85 -6.35
N ARG A 406 -28.23 13.75 -5.13
CA ARG A 406 -27.35 14.77 -4.56
C ARG A 406 -26.02 14.79 -5.32
N ARG A 407 -25.57 15.99 -5.72
CA ARG A 407 -24.31 16.16 -6.45
C ARG A 407 -23.11 16.22 -5.51
N LEU A 408 -23.24 16.89 -4.36
CA LEU A 408 -22.18 16.91 -3.35
C LEU A 408 -22.24 15.60 -2.57
N SER A 409 -21.17 14.81 -2.66
CA SER A 409 -21.01 13.60 -1.85
C SER A 409 -19.53 13.29 -1.67
N SER A 410 -19.08 13.24 -0.42
CA SER A 410 -17.70 12.90 -0.07
C SER A 410 -17.48 11.38 -0.12
N LYS A 411 -16.23 10.87 -0.22
CA LYS A 411 -16.03 9.40 -0.21
C LYS A 411 -16.27 8.78 1.17
N GLU A 412 -16.14 9.60 2.20
CA GLU A 412 -16.29 9.25 3.61
C GLU A 412 -17.77 9.09 3.99
N GLU A 413 -18.69 9.59 3.16
CA GLU A 413 -20.12 9.29 3.31
C GLU A 413 -20.39 7.80 3.14
N HIS A 414 -21.35 7.29 3.90
CA HIS A 414 -21.77 5.88 3.82
C HIS A 414 -22.25 5.50 2.40
N ARG A 415 -22.81 6.44 1.64
CA ARG A 415 -23.17 6.26 0.23
C ARG A 415 -22.77 7.48 -0.59
N ARG A 416 -22.25 7.23 -1.78
CA ARG A 416 -21.90 8.22 -2.79
C ARG A 416 -23.13 8.64 -3.57
N ILE A 417 -23.91 7.65 -4.00
CA ILE A 417 -25.13 7.88 -4.77
C ILE A 417 -26.31 7.78 -3.80
N VAL A 418 -27.00 8.90 -3.64
CA VAL A 418 -28.22 9.00 -2.82
C VAL A 418 -29.30 9.57 -3.71
N ALA A 419 -30.16 8.69 -4.21
CA ALA A 419 -31.27 9.03 -5.07
C ALA A 419 -32.55 9.19 -4.24
N THR A 420 -33.29 10.27 -4.50
CA THR A 420 -34.57 10.59 -3.86
C THR A 420 -35.68 10.54 -4.89
N TYR A 421 -36.72 9.79 -4.57
CA TYR A 421 -37.93 9.71 -5.39
C TYR A 421 -38.81 10.92 -5.10
N TYR A 422 -39.14 11.67 -6.15
CA TYR A 422 -40.07 12.78 -6.11
C TYR A 422 -41.28 12.46 -6.99
N ASN A 423 -42.47 12.50 -6.42
CA ASN A 423 -43.72 12.10 -7.06
C ASN A 423 -44.51 13.27 -7.70
N GLY A 424 -43.94 14.48 -7.75
CA GLY A 424 -44.63 15.66 -8.28
C GLY A 424 -45.65 16.28 -7.32
N SER A 425 -45.63 15.95 -6.02
CA SER A 425 -46.68 16.37 -5.07
C SER A 425 -46.60 17.81 -4.58
N LEU A 426 -45.59 18.60 -4.99
CA LEU A 426 -45.48 19.98 -4.55
C LEU A 426 -46.44 20.88 -5.35
N PRO A 427 -46.91 22.00 -4.78
CA PRO A 427 -47.88 22.87 -5.46
C PRO A 427 -47.29 23.59 -6.67
N GLY A 428 -48.14 23.92 -7.65
CA GLY A 428 -47.80 24.72 -8.84
C GLY A 428 -47.37 23.90 -10.07
N GLU A 429 -47.44 24.53 -11.24
CA GLU A 429 -47.14 23.89 -12.54
C GLU A 429 -45.64 23.80 -12.86
N LEU A 430 -44.82 24.57 -12.14
CA LEU A 430 -43.38 24.66 -12.34
C LEU A 430 -42.64 24.32 -11.05
N ILE A 431 -41.37 23.91 -11.17
CA ILE A 431 -40.48 23.59 -10.06
C ILE A 431 -39.03 23.98 -10.37
N GLY A 432 -38.30 24.43 -9.36
CA GLY A 432 -36.87 24.70 -9.44
C GLY A 432 -36.02 23.58 -8.81
N PHE A 433 -34.86 23.29 -9.39
CA PHE A 433 -33.85 22.37 -8.85
C PHE A 433 -32.49 23.08 -8.74
N ASP A 434 -31.90 23.09 -7.54
CA ASP A 434 -30.58 23.69 -7.27
C ASP A 434 -29.44 22.96 -7.99
N ASN A 435 -28.38 23.70 -8.36
CA ASN A 435 -27.22 23.18 -9.10
C ASN A 435 -26.33 22.18 -8.33
N LYS A 436 -26.64 21.92 -7.06
CA LYS A 436 -26.07 20.84 -6.25
C LYS A 436 -26.89 19.54 -6.36
N LEU A 437 -27.84 19.46 -7.29
CA LEU A 437 -28.64 18.29 -7.61
C LEU A 437 -28.40 17.83 -9.06
N ASN A 438 -28.50 16.54 -9.31
CA ASN A 438 -28.70 15.97 -10.64
C ASN A 438 -30.13 15.39 -10.71
N VAL A 439 -30.84 15.64 -11.80
CA VAL A 439 -32.26 15.29 -11.94
C VAL A 439 -32.45 14.43 -13.18
N PHE A 440 -33.07 13.27 -13.02
CA PHE A 440 -33.48 12.40 -14.12
C PHE A 440 -34.86 12.82 -14.63
N HIS A 441 -35.00 13.00 -15.95
CA HIS A 441 -36.18 13.56 -16.60
C HIS A 441 -36.34 13.07 -18.04
N ILE A 442 -37.47 13.40 -18.66
CA ILE A 442 -37.73 13.32 -20.11
C ILE A 442 -38.02 14.75 -20.57
N ASP A 443 -37.08 15.38 -21.26
CA ASP A 443 -37.20 16.76 -21.76
C ASP A 443 -37.72 17.77 -20.71
N LYS A 444 -37.09 17.75 -19.51
CA LYS A 444 -37.42 18.59 -18.35
C LYS A 444 -38.82 18.34 -17.76
N VAL A 445 -39.39 17.16 -18.01
CA VAL A 445 -40.64 16.64 -17.41
C VAL A 445 -40.33 15.34 -16.66
N GLY A 446 -41.09 15.05 -15.61
CA GLY A 446 -40.99 13.78 -14.90
C GLY A 446 -41.45 12.60 -15.75
N MET A 447 -40.95 11.41 -15.43
CA MET A 447 -41.27 10.16 -16.09
C MET A 447 -42.47 9.45 -15.43
N ASN A 448 -42.85 8.29 -15.97
CA ASN A 448 -43.88 7.45 -15.35
C ASN A 448 -43.42 6.90 -13.98
N LYS A 449 -44.38 6.74 -13.04
CA LYS A 449 -44.18 6.21 -11.70
C LYS A 449 -43.27 4.97 -11.64
N HIS A 450 -43.57 3.94 -12.43
CA HIS A 450 -42.87 2.67 -12.33
C HIS A 450 -41.44 2.75 -12.85
N LEU A 451 -41.19 3.54 -13.91
CA LEU A 451 -39.83 3.75 -14.40
C LEU A 451 -38.99 4.52 -13.37
N ALA A 452 -39.57 5.57 -12.78
CA ALA A 452 -38.91 6.32 -11.71
C ALA A 452 -38.57 5.42 -10.51
N LEU A 453 -39.51 4.59 -10.05
CA LEU A 453 -39.28 3.70 -8.90
C LEU A 453 -38.26 2.59 -9.22
N GLY A 454 -38.23 2.07 -10.45
CA GLY A 454 -37.17 1.16 -10.89
C GLY A 454 -35.79 1.80 -10.85
N LEU A 455 -35.67 3.02 -11.38
CA LEU A 455 -34.42 3.81 -11.32
C LEU A 455 -34.02 4.15 -9.89
N TYR A 456 -34.98 4.48 -9.02
CA TYR A 456 -34.74 4.73 -7.60
C TYR A 456 -34.10 3.52 -6.92
N CYS A 457 -34.56 2.30 -7.22
CA CYS A 457 -33.96 1.08 -6.70
C CYS A 457 -32.54 0.88 -7.21
N PHE A 458 -32.34 0.96 -8.53
CA PHE A 458 -31.02 0.76 -9.11
C PHE A 458 -30.01 1.79 -8.59
N LEU A 459 -30.38 3.08 -8.55
CA LEU A 459 -29.49 4.16 -8.11
C LEU A 459 -29.17 4.12 -6.61
N ASN A 460 -30.00 3.47 -5.78
CA ASN A 460 -29.76 3.31 -4.34
C ASN A 460 -29.21 1.93 -3.96
N CYS A 461 -28.96 1.02 -4.92
CA CYS A 461 -28.39 -0.27 -4.59
C CYS A 461 -26.90 -0.12 -4.22
N LYS A 462 -26.44 -0.97 -3.31
CA LYS A 462 -25.06 -1.00 -2.81
C LYS A 462 -24.07 -1.38 -3.92
N LEU A 463 -24.47 -2.30 -4.81
CA LEU A 463 -23.63 -2.75 -5.92
C LEU A 463 -23.21 -1.57 -6.82
N LEU A 464 -24.15 -0.68 -7.20
CA LEU A 464 -23.83 0.51 -7.98
C LEU A 464 -23.02 1.54 -7.19
N ASP A 465 -23.31 1.71 -5.89
CA ASP A 465 -22.56 2.63 -5.03
C ASP A 465 -21.09 2.23 -4.92
N ASP A 466 -20.83 0.95 -4.65
CA ASP A 466 -19.48 0.41 -4.55
C ASP A 466 -18.76 0.45 -5.91
N TYR A 467 -19.47 0.22 -7.03
CA TYR A 467 -18.92 0.39 -8.38
C TYR A 467 -18.47 1.81 -8.63
N TYR A 468 -19.35 2.77 -8.31
CA TYR A 468 -19.01 4.18 -8.45
C TYR A 468 -17.82 4.58 -7.58
N ARG A 469 -17.59 3.94 -6.42
CA ARG A 469 -16.41 4.21 -5.58
C ARG A 469 -15.09 3.79 -6.22
N LEU A 470 -15.11 2.80 -7.13
CA LEU A 470 -13.90 2.32 -7.81
C LEU A 470 -13.29 3.39 -8.73
N PHE A 471 -14.09 4.24 -9.38
CA PHE A 471 -13.60 5.30 -10.27
C PHE A 471 -13.93 6.73 -9.80
N GLY A 472 -14.99 6.90 -9.02
CA GLY A 472 -15.47 8.19 -8.49
C GLY A 472 -14.58 8.75 -7.38
N GLY A 473 -13.39 9.26 -7.73
CA GLY A 473 -12.42 9.87 -6.81
C GLY A 473 -12.82 11.25 -6.25
N HIS A 474 -13.79 11.92 -6.86
CA HIS A 474 -14.03 13.36 -6.71
C HIS A 474 -14.98 13.65 -5.53
N THR A 475 -15.12 14.90 -5.09
CA THR A 475 -16.08 15.28 -4.03
C THR A 475 -17.53 15.41 -4.50
N GLN A 476 -17.80 15.02 -5.75
CA GLN A 476 -19.09 15.17 -6.40
C GLN A 476 -19.46 13.90 -7.19
N VAL A 477 -20.77 13.71 -7.38
CA VAL A 477 -21.35 12.83 -8.39
C VAL A 477 -21.75 13.72 -9.57
N ASN A 478 -21.04 13.66 -10.69
CA ASN A 478 -21.37 14.51 -11.84
C ASN A 478 -22.45 13.89 -12.72
N ALA A 479 -23.21 14.73 -13.42
CA ALA A 479 -24.17 14.25 -14.41
C ALA A 479 -23.49 13.47 -15.55
N SER A 480 -22.24 13.79 -15.91
CA SER A 480 -21.46 13.01 -16.88
C SER A 480 -21.23 11.58 -16.41
N ASP A 481 -20.91 11.40 -15.13
CA ASP A 481 -20.65 10.08 -14.56
C ASP A 481 -21.92 9.23 -14.62
N LEU A 482 -23.06 9.82 -14.23
CA LEU A 482 -24.37 9.18 -14.28
C LEU A 482 -24.83 8.83 -15.71
N ARG A 483 -24.41 9.58 -16.73
CA ARG A 483 -24.72 9.27 -18.14
C ARG A 483 -23.96 8.06 -18.66
N ASN A 484 -22.78 7.82 -18.11
CA ASN A 484 -21.89 6.75 -18.56
C ASN A 484 -22.14 5.43 -17.83
N PHE A 485 -23.10 5.38 -16.91
CA PHE A 485 -23.51 4.11 -16.33
C PHE A 485 -24.31 3.30 -17.34
N HIS A 486 -24.14 1.99 -17.27
CA HIS A 486 -25.11 1.09 -17.85
C HIS A 486 -26.20 0.78 -16.84
N PHE A 487 -27.44 0.74 -17.32
CA PHE A 487 -28.64 0.57 -16.55
C PHE A 487 -29.29 -0.77 -16.91
N PRO A 488 -30.07 -1.35 -15.99
CA PRO A 488 -31.05 -2.37 -16.35
C PRO A 488 -31.94 -1.84 -17.47
N ASN A 489 -32.32 -2.72 -18.40
CA ASN A 489 -33.18 -2.31 -19.50
C ASN A 489 -34.54 -1.80 -19.00
N LYS A 490 -35.26 -1.09 -19.88
CA LYS A 490 -36.51 -0.42 -19.53
C LYS A 490 -37.56 -1.39 -18.98
N GLU A 491 -37.65 -2.60 -19.52
CA GLU A 491 -38.59 -3.62 -19.06
C GLU A 491 -38.29 -4.07 -17.62
N LEU A 492 -37.02 -4.32 -17.31
CA LEU A 492 -36.58 -4.72 -15.99
C LEU A 492 -36.79 -3.60 -14.96
N LEU A 493 -36.47 -2.34 -15.30
CA LEU A 493 -36.77 -1.20 -14.43
C LEU A 493 -38.27 -1.09 -14.14
N LEU A 494 -39.12 -1.27 -15.14
CA LEU A 494 -40.58 -1.28 -14.96
C LEU A 494 -41.04 -2.47 -14.09
N LYS A 495 -40.47 -3.67 -14.27
CA LYS A 495 -40.74 -4.85 -13.43
C LYS A 495 -40.41 -4.56 -11.97
N ILE A 496 -39.23 -4.01 -11.69
CA ILE A 496 -38.80 -3.63 -10.34
C ILE A 496 -39.74 -2.57 -9.75
N GLY A 497 -40.02 -1.51 -10.50
CA GLY A 497 -40.88 -0.41 -10.04
C GLY A 497 -42.36 -0.75 -9.89
N ARG A 498 -42.81 -1.92 -10.35
CA ARG A 498 -44.16 -2.47 -10.10
C ARG A 498 -44.25 -3.27 -8.80
N ARG A 499 -43.12 -3.63 -8.17
CA ARG A 499 -43.12 -4.31 -6.86
C ARG A 499 -43.82 -3.43 -5.82
N ARG A 500 -44.62 -4.04 -4.95
CA ARG A 500 -45.42 -3.31 -3.94
C ARG A 500 -44.53 -2.63 -2.91
N ASN A 501 -44.91 -1.39 -2.55
CA ASN A 501 -44.29 -0.56 -1.51
C ASN A 501 -42.79 -0.31 -1.71
N ILE A 502 -42.34 -0.26 -2.96
CA ILE A 502 -40.92 -0.13 -3.32
C ILE A 502 -40.29 1.17 -2.77
N GLU A 503 -41.07 2.25 -2.68
CA GLU A 503 -40.69 3.54 -2.09
C GLU A 503 -40.50 3.53 -0.55
N ASN A 504 -40.91 2.44 0.10
CA ASN A 504 -40.80 2.23 1.55
C ASN A 504 -39.82 1.11 1.90
N ARG A 505 -39.20 0.46 0.90
CA ARG A 505 -38.23 -0.60 1.14
C ARG A 505 -36.96 -0.04 1.77
N THR A 506 -36.38 -0.84 2.65
CA THR A 506 -35.04 -0.56 3.17
C THR A 506 -34.00 -0.74 2.07
N LEU A 507 -32.82 -0.15 2.26
CA LEU A 507 -31.72 -0.30 1.31
C LEU A 507 -31.29 -1.77 1.17
N GLU A 508 -31.32 -2.55 2.26
CA GLU A 508 -31.00 -3.98 2.21
C GLU A 508 -32.03 -4.78 1.40
N GLU A 509 -33.31 -4.38 1.44
CA GLU A 509 -34.34 -4.97 0.59
C GLU A 509 -34.14 -4.57 -0.89
N ILE A 510 -33.73 -3.33 -1.18
CA ILE A 510 -33.37 -2.90 -2.53
C ILE A 510 -32.20 -3.73 -3.07
N ASP A 511 -31.16 -3.95 -2.26
CA ASP A 511 -29.99 -4.75 -2.65
C ASP A 511 -30.39 -6.18 -3.01
N LYS A 512 -31.26 -6.81 -2.20
CA LYS A 512 -31.81 -8.14 -2.50
C LYS A 512 -32.60 -8.17 -3.81
N ILE A 513 -33.42 -7.15 -4.07
CA ILE A 513 -34.19 -7.07 -5.31
C ILE A 513 -33.27 -7.04 -6.53
N ILE A 514 -32.21 -6.22 -6.49
CA ILE A 514 -31.25 -6.15 -7.60
C ILE A 514 -30.51 -7.48 -7.75
N ASP A 515 -30.02 -8.07 -6.65
CA ASP A 515 -29.30 -9.35 -6.69
C ASP A 515 -30.16 -10.50 -7.21
N GLU A 516 -31.45 -10.55 -6.86
CA GLU A 516 -32.42 -11.52 -7.39
C GLU A 516 -32.56 -11.40 -8.92
N GLU A 517 -32.70 -10.18 -9.44
CA GLU A 517 -32.85 -9.93 -10.87
C GLU A 517 -31.56 -10.27 -11.63
N ILE A 518 -30.40 -9.92 -11.09
CA ILE A 518 -29.09 -10.32 -11.64
C ILE A 518 -28.98 -11.85 -11.69
N SER A 519 -29.29 -12.53 -10.58
CA SER A 519 -29.20 -13.99 -10.50
C SER A 519 -30.16 -14.68 -11.47
N GLN A 520 -31.35 -14.11 -11.71
CA GLN A 520 -32.30 -14.61 -12.71
C GLN A 520 -31.77 -14.43 -14.14
N MET A 521 -31.05 -13.35 -14.42
CA MET A 521 -30.48 -13.08 -15.74
C MET A 521 -29.26 -13.94 -16.06
N THR A 522 -28.39 -14.19 -15.07
CA THR A 522 -27.09 -14.85 -15.29
C THR A 522 -27.06 -16.32 -14.86
N GLY A 523 -27.99 -16.75 -14.00
CA GLY A 523 -27.91 -18.02 -13.30
C GLY A 523 -26.88 -18.04 -12.15
N GLU A 524 -26.22 -16.91 -11.86
CA GLU A 524 -25.16 -16.80 -10.86
C GLU A 524 -25.67 -16.17 -9.56
N SER A 525 -25.72 -16.96 -8.49
CA SER A 525 -26.20 -16.52 -7.17
C SER A 525 -25.14 -15.82 -6.30
N SER A 526 -23.87 -15.82 -6.71
CA SER A 526 -22.75 -15.31 -5.91
C SER A 526 -22.67 -13.78 -5.92
N SER A 527 -23.15 -13.12 -4.87
CA SER A 527 -23.02 -11.67 -4.70
C SER A 527 -21.67 -11.29 -4.06
N PRO A 528 -21.00 -10.20 -4.48
CA PRO A 528 -19.79 -9.69 -3.82
C PRO A 528 -20.12 -8.93 -2.52
N LEU A 529 -21.38 -8.53 -2.31
CA LEU A 529 -21.81 -7.71 -1.16
C LEU A 529 -21.63 -8.40 0.21
N PRO A 530 -21.92 -9.70 0.37
CA PRO A 530 -21.73 -10.41 1.64
C PRO A 530 -20.28 -10.38 2.11
N ALA A 531 -19.31 -10.54 1.21
CA ALA A 531 -17.89 -10.50 1.54
C ALA A 531 -17.49 -9.16 2.15
N GLN A 532 -17.88 -8.05 1.53
CA GLN A 532 -17.62 -6.70 2.05
C GLN A 532 -18.28 -6.50 3.42
N LYS A 533 -19.54 -6.93 3.60
CA LYS A 533 -20.24 -6.85 4.88
C LYS A 533 -19.53 -7.64 5.98
N LYS A 534 -18.88 -8.77 5.66
CA LYS A 534 -18.08 -9.53 6.64
C LYS A 534 -16.78 -8.82 7.01
N VAL A 535 -16.07 -8.25 6.04
CA VAL A 535 -14.85 -7.47 6.31
C VAL A 535 -15.16 -6.25 7.18
N GLU A 536 -16.22 -5.49 6.85
CA GLU A 536 -16.68 -4.35 7.66
C GLU A 536 -17.10 -4.78 9.08
N GLY A 537 -17.79 -5.92 9.20
CA GLY A 537 -18.14 -6.52 10.49
C GLY A 537 -16.91 -6.90 11.31
N ALA A 538 -15.91 -7.55 10.69
CA ALA A 538 -14.66 -7.93 11.33
C ALA A 538 -13.84 -6.70 11.77
N LEU A 539 -13.79 -5.63 10.96
CA LEU A 539 -13.16 -4.37 11.35
C LEU A 539 -13.82 -3.76 12.60
N LYS A 540 -15.15 -3.71 12.65
CA LYS A 540 -15.90 -3.27 13.83
C LYS A 540 -15.61 -4.13 15.04
N VAL A 541 -15.57 -5.46 14.86
CA VAL A 541 -15.20 -6.38 15.94
C VAL A 541 -13.81 -6.08 16.47
N LEU A 542 -12.80 -5.87 15.60
CA LEU A 542 -11.44 -5.56 16.03
C LEU A 542 -11.35 -4.26 16.82
N ASP A 543 -12.08 -3.22 16.39
CA ASP A 543 -12.20 -1.96 17.12
C ASP A 543 -12.85 -2.17 18.50
N MET A 544 -13.97 -2.89 18.55
CA MET A 544 -14.69 -3.21 19.80
C MET A 544 -13.90 -4.13 20.75
N LEU A 545 -12.99 -4.96 20.22
CA LEU A 545 -12.03 -5.73 21.01
C LEU A 545 -10.87 -4.87 21.54
N GLY A 546 -10.85 -3.56 21.24
CA GLY A 546 -9.84 -2.62 21.71
C GLY A 546 -8.49 -2.81 21.03
N MET A 547 -8.46 -3.27 19.77
CA MET A 547 -7.20 -3.37 19.04
C MET A 547 -6.67 -1.99 18.65
N PRO A 548 -5.34 -1.78 18.70
CA PRO A 548 -4.75 -0.51 18.27
C PRO A 548 -5.10 -0.19 16.82
N ARG A 549 -5.07 1.10 16.47
CA ARG A 549 -5.42 1.59 15.12
C ARG A 549 -4.64 0.88 14.00
N ALA A 550 -3.41 0.45 14.27
CA ALA A 550 -2.58 -0.29 13.31
C ALA A 550 -3.15 -1.67 12.93
N GLN A 551 -4.01 -2.27 13.75
CA GLN A 551 -4.68 -3.56 13.50
C GLN A 551 -6.14 -3.38 13.07
N GLN A 552 -6.62 -2.14 12.92
CA GLN A 552 -7.95 -1.84 12.39
C GLN A 552 -7.89 -1.67 10.86
N ASN A 553 -7.32 -2.66 10.18
CA ASN A 553 -7.11 -2.67 8.73
C ASN A 553 -7.64 -3.97 8.08
N GLU A 554 -7.77 -3.96 6.75
CA GLU A 554 -8.35 -5.08 6.00
C GLU A 554 -7.55 -6.38 6.19
N ARG A 555 -6.21 -6.32 6.25
CA ARG A 555 -5.34 -7.48 6.54
C ARG A 555 -5.73 -8.17 7.84
N SER A 556 -5.88 -7.41 8.92
CA SER A 556 -6.23 -7.93 10.23
C SER A 556 -7.66 -8.45 10.28
N ALA A 557 -8.60 -7.78 9.60
CA ALA A 557 -9.98 -8.25 9.46
C ALA A 557 -10.04 -9.60 8.72
N LEU A 558 -9.35 -9.73 7.60
CA LEU A 558 -9.26 -10.98 6.84
C LEU A 558 -8.56 -12.09 7.64
N THR A 559 -7.52 -11.75 8.41
CA THR A 559 -6.84 -12.69 9.31
C THR A 559 -7.80 -13.23 10.37
N LEU A 560 -8.59 -12.35 11.01
CA LEU A 560 -9.63 -12.77 11.96
C LEU A 560 -10.65 -13.69 11.30
N LEU A 561 -11.13 -13.34 10.10
CA LEU A 561 -12.10 -14.15 9.36
C LEU A 561 -11.54 -15.54 8.98
N ALA A 562 -10.26 -15.61 8.58
CA ALA A 562 -9.57 -16.86 8.27
C ALA A 562 -9.44 -17.76 9.51
N LEU A 563 -9.06 -17.18 10.65
CA LEU A 563 -8.96 -17.88 11.95
C LEU A 563 -10.33 -18.36 12.48
N LEU A 564 -11.43 -17.85 11.93
CA LEU A 564 -12.80 -18.28 12.24
C LEU A 564 -13.40 -19.19 11.16
N ASN A 565 -12.68 -19.40 10.06
CA ASN A 565 -13.17 -19.97 8.80
C ASN A 565 -14.53 -19.38 8.36
N LEU A 566 -14.68 -18.06 8.48
CA LEU A 566 -15.95 -17.37 8.22
C LEU A 566 -16.01 -16.86 6.78
N SER A 567 -16.67 -17.63 5.90
CA SER A 567 -16.89 -17.27 4.50
C SER A 567 -17.86 -16.07 4.33
N PRO A 568 -17.94 -15.44 3.14
CA PRO A 568 -18.86 -14.34 2.86
C PRO A 568 -20.33 -14.62 3.24
N GLU A 569 -20.82 -15.82 2.99
CA GLU A 569 -22.19 -16.25 3.35
C GLU A 569 -22.29 -16.83 4.77
N GLY A 570 -21.15 -17.00 5.43
CA GLY A 570 -21.07 -17.61 6.74
C GLY A 570 -21.77 -16.80 7.84
N SER A 571 -22.27 -17.53 8.83
CA SER A 571 -22.94 -16.96 10.00
C SER A 571 -21.96 -16.80 11.16
N TRP A 572 -21.98 -15.64 11.81
CA TRP A 572 -21.26 -15.42 13.06
C TRP A 572 -21.67 -16.40 14.15
N LYS A 573 -22.86 -17.03 14.08
CA LYS A 573 -23.28 -18.06 15.06
C LYS A 573 -22.61 -19.42 14.85
N GLN A 574 -22.06 -19.68 13.67
CA GLN A 574 -21.52 -20.97 13.25
C GLN A 574 -20.01 -20.85 12.94
N LEU A 575 -19.25 -20.29 13.88
CA LEU A 575 -17.80 -20.13 13.74
C LEU A 575 -17.09 -21.47 13.92
N GLN A 576 -16.01 -21.65 13.17
CA GLN A 576 -15.04 -22.72 13.42
C GLN A 576 -13.84 -22.14 14.17
N ASN A 577 -12.96 -23.03 14.66
CA ASN A 577 -11.71 -22.64 15.29
C ASN A 577 -10.53 -23.44 14.71
N PRO A 578 -10.20 -23.29 13.41
CA PRO A 578 -9.11 -24.02 12.79
C PRO A 578 -7.74 -23.66 13.40
N LEU A 579 -6.82 -24.62 13.37
CA LEU A 579 -5.39 -24.39 13.51
C LEU A 579 -4.84 -24.02 12.13
N ILE A 580 -4.29 -22.82 11.98
CA ILE A 580 -3.87 -22.34 10.66
C ILE A 580 -2.56 -21.53 10.74
N GLY A 581 -1.65 -21.79 9.81
CA GLY A 581 -0.39 -21.05 9.67
C GLY A 581 -0.54 -19.77 8.84
N VAL A 582 0.51 -18.95 8.78
CA VAL A 582 0.48 -17.65 8.08
C VAL A 582 0.23 -17.79 6.57
N THR A 583 0.96 -18.66 5.88
CA THR A 583 0.77 -18.87 4.43
C THR A 583 -0.63 -19.40 4.12
N PRO A 584 -1.16 -20.42 4.84
CA PRO A 584 -2.56 -20.82 4.69
C PRO A 584 -3.58 -19.70 4.97
N ILE A 585 -3.33 -18.77 5.90
CA ILE A 585 -4.18 -17.58 6.09
C ILE A 585 -4.17 -16.72 4.81
N MET A 586 -3.00 -16.43 4.24
CA MET A 586 -2.88 -15.65 3.00
C MET A 586 -3.56 -16.35 1.82
N ASP A 587 -3.41 -17.67 1.69
CA ASP A 587 -4.09 -18.48 0.68
C ASP A 587 -5.61 -18.45 0.87
N TRP A 588 -6.09 -18.49 2.12
CA TRP A 588 -7.51 -18.35 2.44
C TRP A 588 -8.05 -16.97 2.07
N CYS A 589 -7.30 -15.89 2.38
CA CYS A 589 -7.63 -14.53 1.95
C CYS A 589 -7.77 -14.42 0.42
N ARG A 590 -6.87 -15.06 -0.33
CA ARG A 590 -6.91 -15.12 -1.79
C ARG A 590 -8.13 -15.91 -2.28
N ASN A 591 -8.31 -17.12 -1.78
CA ASN A 591 -9.29 -18.08 -2.32
C ASN A 591 -10.73 -17.77 -1.89
N VAL A 592 -10.94 -17.24 -0.68
CA VAL A 592 -12.29 -17.02 -0.11
C VAL A 592 -12.75 -15.56 -0.24
N TYR A 593 -11.82 -14.60 -0.14
CA TYR A 593 -12.13 -13.17 -0.16
C TYR A 593 -11.50 -12.42 -1.36
N GLY A 594 -10.77 -13.11 -2.25
CA GLY A 594 -10.24 -12.52 -3.47
C GLY A 594 -9.10 -11.51 -3.24
N LYS A 595 -8.48 -11.49 -2.06
CA LYS A 595 -7.37 -10.57 -1.73
C LYS A 595 -6.04 -11.31 -1.81
N ASN A 596 -5.32 -11.09 -2.91
CA ASN A 596 -4.04 -11.75 -3.19
C ASN A 596 -2.85 -10.91 -2.69
N TYR A 597 -2.33 -11.24 -1.51
CA TYR A 597 -1.12 -10.64 -0.95
C TYR A 597 0.14 -11.23 -1.59
N ALA A 598 1.17 -10.40 -1.79
CA ALA A 598 2.47 -10.86 -2.24
C ALA A 598 3.11 -11.80 -1.21
N PRO A 599 3.94 -12.78 -1.63
CA PRO A 599 4.53 -13.78 -0.71
C PRO A 599 5.25 -13.19 0.51
N ASN A 600 5.92 -12.05 0.35
CA ASN A 600 6.65 -11.37 1.42
C ASN A 600 5.77 -10.63 2.43
N SER A 601 4.48 -10.40 2.13
CA SER A 601 3.52 -9.93 3.15
C SER A 601 3.34 -10.97 4.27
N ARG A 602 3.83 -12.21 4.13
CA ARG A 602 3.82 -13.22 5.21
C ARG A 602 4.38 -12.67 6.51
N GLU A 603 5.49 -11.95 6.44
CA GLU A 603 6.10 -11.40 7.65
C GLU A 603 5.25 -10.27 8.25
N THR A 604 4.56 -9.50 7.41
CA THR A 604 3.60 -8.49 7.83
C THR A 604 2.42 -9.10 8.59
N PHE A 605 1.82 -10.17 8.09
CA PHE A 605 0.76 -10.91 8.80
C PHE A 605 1.23 -11.40 10.16
N ARG A 606 2.46 -11.95 10.22
CA ARG A 606 3.05 -12.48 11.44
C ARG A 606 3.32 -11.38 12.47
N ARG A 607 4.09 -10.35 12.10
CA ARG A 607 4.59 -9.30 13.02
C ARG A 607 3.57 -8.23 13.36
N PHE A 608 2.73 -7.84 12.41
CA PHE A 608 1.86 -6.66 12.53
C PHE A 608 0.36 -6.99 12.63
N THR A 609 0.01 -8.27 12.67
CA THR A 609 -1.36 -8.71 12.98
C THR A 609 -1.37 -9.83 14.02
N LEU A 610 -0.80 -11.00 13.69
CA LEU A 610 -0.91 -12.19 14.53
C LEU A 610 -0.19 -12.03 15.87
N HIS A 611 0.98 -11.37 15.89
CA HIS A 611 1.67 -11.02 17.14
C HIS A 611 0.77 -10.22 18.09
N GLN A 612 0.14 -9.16 17.59
CA GLN A 612 -0.75 -8.31 18.39
C GLN A 612 -2.05 -9.02 18.75
N PHE A 613 -2.54 -9.94 17.90
CA PHE A 613 -3.68 -10.80 18.27
C PHE A 613 -3.31 -11.71 19.45
N VAL A 614 -2.09 -12.23 19.50
CA VAL A 614 -1.61 -13.06 20.62
C VAL A 614 -1.40 -12.23 21.88
N GLU A 615 -0.70 -11.10 21.81
CA GLU A 615 -0.54 -10.17 22.95
C GLU A 615 -1.91 -9.71 23.48
N GLY A 616 -2.84 -9.48 22.55
CA GLY A 616 -4.20 -9.11 22.81
C GLY A 616 -5.10 -10.25 23.28
N GLY A 617 -4.62 -11.48 23.48
CA GLY A 617 -5.45 -12.61 23.91
C GLY A 617 -6.57 -13.01 22.94
N ILE A 618 -6.52 -12.52 21.69
CA ILE A 618 -7.46 -12.84 20.60
C ILE A 618 -7.12 -14.22 20.02
N ALA A 619 -5.84 -14.47 19.77
CA ALA A 619 -5.34 -15.71 19.22
C ALA A 619 -4.32 -16.37 20.14
N LEU A 620 -4.15 -17.69 20.00
CA LEU A 620 -3.13 -18.49 20.62
C LEU A 620 -2.04 -18.81 19.57
N TYR A 621 -0.78 -18.81 20.00
CA TYR A 621 0.37 -19.21 19.20
C TYR A 621 0.71 -20.67 19.52
N ASN A 622 0.79 -21.53 18.49
CA ASN A 622 1.06 -22.96 18.58
C ASN A 622 0.32 -23.70 19.71
N PRO A 623 -1.01 -23.58 19.83
CA PRO A 623 -1.73 -24.26 20.91
C PRO A 623 -1.72 -25.80 20.75
N ASP A 624 -1.31 -26.32 19.60
CA ASP A 624 -1.07 -27.74 19.35
C ASP A 624 0.29 -28.23 19.86
N GLN A 625 1.30 -27.36 19.89
CA GLN A 625 2.66 -27.67 20.31
C GLN A 625 3.33 -26.41 20.93
N PRO A 626 3.13 -26.15 22.23
CA PRO A 626 3.60 -24.93 22.90
C PRO A 626 5.12 -24.71 22.87
N ASP A 627 5.91 -25.79 22.84
CA ASP A 627 7.38 -25.80 22.77
C ASP A 627 7.93 -25.53 21.37
N ARG A 628 7.05 -25.37 20.36
CA ARG A 628 7.48 -25.17 18.97
C ARG A 628 8.28 -23.87 18.83
N PRO A 629 9.50 -23.92 18.24
CA PRO A 629 10.35 -22.74 18.04
C PRO A 629 9.63 -21.59 17.34
N VAL A 630 9.92 -20.35 17.76
CA VAL A 630 9.28 -19.13 17.25
C VAL A 630 9.50 -18.91 15.74
N ASN A 631 10.61 -19.42 15.21
CA ASN A 631 10.97 -19.38 13.79
C ASN A 631 10.50 -20.62 12.98
N SER A 632 9.74 -21.54 13.59
CA SER A 632 9.33 -22.76 12.91
C SER A 632 8.43 -22.46 11.70
N PRO A 633 8.69 -23.06 10.52
CA PRO A 633 7.79 -22.94 9.38
C PRO A 633 6.41 -23.59 9.63
N LYS A 634 6.30 -24.42 10.67
CA LYS A 634 5.05 -25.06 11.13
C LYS A 634 4.28 -24.22 12.15
N ALA A 635 4.69 -22.98 12.40
CA ALA A 635 3.97 -22.09 13.29
C ALA A 635 2.50 -21.93 12.87
N CYS A 636 1.58 -22.08 13.82
CA CYS A 636 0.14 -21.96 13.60
C CYS A 636 -0.56 -21.18 14.71
N TYR A 637 -1.75 -20.72 14.39
CA TYR A 637 -2.55 -19.84 15.22
C TYR A 637 -4.00 -20.35 15.27
N GLN A 638 -4.70 -20.00 16.35
CA GLN A 638 -6.10 -20.36 16.58
C GLN A 638 -6.76 -19.29 17.47
N ILE A 639 -8.06 -19.01 17.31
CA ILE A 639 -8.76 -18.06 18.20
C ILE A 639 -8.86 -18.63 19.62
N SER A 640 -8.72 -17.75 20.61
CA SER A 640 -8.83 -18.18 22.01
C SER A 640 -10.22 -18.77 22.30
N PRO A 641 -10.31 -19.91 23.02
CA PRO A 641 -11.58 -20.60 23.27
C PRO A 641 -12.65 -19.77 23.98
N ASP A 642 -12.23 -18.75 24.73
CA ASP A 642 -13.16 -17.82 25.40
C ASP A 642 -13.71 -16.77 24.43
N LEU A 643 -12.88 -16.28 23.50
CA LEU A 643 -13.29 -15.26 22.55
C LEU A 643 -14.28 -15.82 21.51
N ILE A 644 -14.10 -17.05 21.03
CA ILE A 644 -15.01 -17.62 20.01
C ILE A 644 -16.48 -17.63 20.48
N LYS A 645 -16.74 -17.87 21.77
CA LYS A 645 -18.08 -17.86 22.37
C LYS A 645 -18.69 -16.45 22.43
N VAL A 646 -17.85 -15.43 22.52
CA VAL A 646 -18.26 -14.01 22.48
C VAL A 646 -18.58 -13.62 21.04
N LEU A 647 -17.69 -13.97 20.10
CA LEU A 647 -17.87 -13.72 18.66
C LEU A 647 -19.13 -14.36 18.11
N GLN A 648 -19.54 -15.53 18.62
CA GLN A 648 -20.80 -16.18 18.26
C GLN A 648 -22.07 -15.36 18.57
N LYS A 649 -21.95 -14.35 19.43
CA LYS A 649 -23.04 -13.46 19.83
C LYS A 649 -23.02 -12.13 19.08
N TYR A 650 -22.09 -11.90 18.16
CA TYR A 650 -22.00 -10.65 17.38
C TYR A 650 -23.32 -10.39 16.62
N ASN A 651 -23.77 -9.13 16.61
CA ASN A 651 -25.09 -8.69 16.10
C ASN A 651 -26.30 -9.34 16.81
N THR A 652 -26.18 -9.71 18.08
CA THR A 652 -27.31 -10.10 18.93
C THR A 652 -27.38 -9.22 20.17
N GLU A 653 -28.54 -9.15 20.82
CA GLU A 653 -28.73 -8.43 22.08
C GLU A 653 -27.78 -8.89 23.21
N LYS A 654 -27.21 -10.09 23.09
CA LYS A 654 -26.27 -10.67 24.07
C LYS A 654 -24.81 -10.26 23.82
N TRP A 655 -24.52 -9.50 22.75
CA TRP A 655 -23.17 -9.11 22.36
C TRP A 655 -22.49 -8.25 23.41
N GLU A 656 -23.13 -7.15 23.81
CA GLU A 656 -22.53 -6.12 24.67
C GLU A 656 -22.08 -6.70 26.01
N GLY A 657 -22.99 -7.38 26.73
CA GLY A 657 -22.65 -8.00 28.01
C GLY A 657 -21.61 -9.14 27.90
N ALA A 658 -21.57 -9.86 26.78
CA ALA A 658 -20.54 -10.89 26.56
C ALA A 658 -19.16 -10.27 26.28
N LEU A 659 -19.12 -9.18 25.51
CA LEU A 659 -17.90 -8.45 25.20
C LEU A 659 -17.31 -7.79 26.46
N GLU A 660 -18.11 -7.11 27.27
CA GLU A 660 -17.66 -6.50 28.53
C GLU A 660 -17.09 -7.54 29.51
N SER A 661 -17.78 -8.68 29.65
CA SER A 661 -17.31 -9.78 30.50
C SER A 661 -15.97 -10.36 30.02
N TRP A 662 -15.74 -10.41 28.71
CA TRP A 662 -14.48 -10.88 28.16
C TRP A 662 -13.37 -9.83 28.31
N LEU A 663 -13.63 -8.56 27.99
CA LEU A 663 -12.68 -7.46 28.13
C LEU A 663 -12.14 -7.34 29.56
N SER A 664 -13.00 -7.48 30.58
CA SER A 664 -12.59 -7.46 31.99
C SER A 664 -11.68 -8.63 32.38
N LYS A 665 -11.79 -9.79 31.71
CA LYS A 665 -10.98 -11.00 31.99
C LYS A 665 -9.75 -11.14 31.10
N ARG A 666 -9.69 -10.39 30.00
CA ARG A 666 -8.66 -10.47 28.95
C ARG A 666 -7.24 -10.50 29.49
N GLY A 667 -6.88 -9.56 30.37
CA GLY A 667 -5.52 -9.51 30.95
C GLY A 667 -5.14 -10.75 31.78
N THR A 668 -6.12 -11.35 32.46
CA THR A 668 -5.93 -12.60 33.21
C THR A 668 -5.76 -13.79 32.28
N LEU A 669 -6.55 -13.85 31.19
CA LEU A 669 -6.45 -14.89 30.17
C LEU A 669 -5.11 -14.83 29.43
N THR A 670 -4.65 -13.65 29.02
CA THR A 670 -3.31 -13.48 28.42
C THR A 670 -2.20 -13.97 29.35
N LYS A 671 -2.27 -13.61 30.65
CA LYS A 671 -1.30 -14.10 31.66
C LYS A 671 -1.34 -15.61 31.83
N LYS A 672 -2.54 -16.21 31.85
CA LYS A 672 -2.73 -17.66 31.95
C LYS A 672 -2.07 -18.38 30.78
N TYR A 673 -2.37 -17.96 29.55
CA TYR A 673 -1.79 -18.55 28.34
C TYR A 673 -0.28 -18.30 28.21
N ALA A 674 0.24 -17.17 28.72
CA ALA A 674 1.68 -16.91 28.79
C ALA A 674 2.39 -17.77 29.85
N MET A 675 1.71 -18.09 30.96
CA MET A 675 2.26 -18.90 32.05
C MET A 675 2.35 -20.38 31.67
N GLU A 676 1.40 -20.90 30.88
CA GLU A 676 1.49 -22.24 30.28
C GLU A 676 2.74 -22.39 29.39
N ARG A 677 3.18 -21.33 28.70
CA ARG A 677 4.43 -21.33 27.89
C ARG A 677 5.71 -21.26 28.72
N LYS A 678 5.70 -20.52 29.85
CA LYS A 678 6.89 -20.37 30.72
C LYS A 678 7.27 -21.65 31.47
N MET A 679 6.39 -22.64 31.53
CA MET A 679 6.63 -23.91 32.23
C MET A 679 7.60 -24.85 31.47
N GLU A 680 8.02 -24.51 30.24
CA GLU A 680 8.94 -25.30 29.40
C GLU A 680 10.36 -24.70 29.24
N MET A 681 10.83 -23.86 30.19
CA MET A 681 12.21 -23.32 30.15
C MET A 681 13.29 -24.39 30.38
N ILE A 682 14.44 -24.24 29.72
CA ILE A 682 15.58 -25.17 29.84
C ILE A 682 16.40 -24.80 31.09
N PRO A 683 16.57 -25.69 32.09
CA PRO A 683 17.43 -25.43 33.23
C PRO A 683 18.93 -25.57 32.85
N LEU A 684 19.78 -24.69 33.38
CA LEU A 684 21.24 -24.76 33.25
C LEU A 684 21.90 -24.48 34.62
N THR A 685 22.93 -25.25 34.98
CA THR A 685 23.73 -25.03 36.19
C THR A 685 25.13 -24.54 35.80
N LEU A 686 25.58 -23.43 36.39
CA LEU A 686 26.87 -22.81 36.09
C LEU A 686 28.01 -23.38 36.94
N ASP A 687 29.23 -22.93 36.67
CA ASP A 687 30.49 -23.34 37.31
C ASP A 687 30.50 -23.17 38.84
N ASP A 688 29.79 -22.17 39.37
CA ASP A 688 29.67 -21.89 40.81
C ASP A 688 28.46 -22.56 41.49
N GLY A 689 27.73 -23.40 40.75
CA GLY A 689 26.49 -24.05 41.20
C GLY A 689 25.23 -23.17 41.05
N THR A 690 25.34 -21.95 40.51
CA THR A 690 24.19 -21.09 40.21
C THR A 690 23.28 -21.76 39.19
N LYS A 691 21.98 -21.82 39.48
CA LYS A 691 20.97 -22.34 38.55
C LYS A 691 20.30 -21.20 37.81
N ILE A 692 20.43 -21.19 36.49
CA ILE A 692 19.74 -20.26 35.59
C ILE A 692 18.74 -21.01 34.70
N LYS A 693 17.84 -20.27 34.05
CA LYS A 693 16.85 -20.81 33.12
C LYS A 693 16.95 -20.08 31.79
N LEU A 694 17.05 -20.83 30.70
CA LEU A 694 17.08 -20.30 29.34
C LEU A 694 15.71 -20.44 28.67
N SER A 695 15.41 -19.54 27.74
CA SER A 695 14.24 -19.64 26.86
C SER A 695 14.23 -20.99 26.10
N PRO A 696 13.05 -21.58 25.81
CA PRO A 696 12.99 -22.80 25.01
C PRO A 696 13.42 -22.54 23.56
N GLY A 697 14.32 -23.37 23.02
CA GLY A 697 14.72 -23.29 21.62
C GLY A 697 16.07 -23.95 21.33
N ALA A 698 16.33 -24.23 20.04
CA ALA A 698 17.57 -24.88 19.61
C ALA A 698 18.84 -24.06 19.91
N HIS A 699 18.74 -22.72 19.82
CA HIS A 699 19.86 -21.83 20.15
C HIS A 699 20.20 -21.86 21.65
N SER A 700 19.19 -21.79 22.51
CA SER A 700 19.33 -21.91 23.97
C SER A 700 19.80 -23.31 24.40
N GLN A 701 19.38 -24.36 23.69
CA GLN A 701 19.92 -25.71 23.90
C GLN A 701 21.41 -25.77 23.53
N LEU A 702 21.83 -25.19 22.41
CA LEU A 702 23.24 -25.16 22.03
C LEU A 702 24.09 -24.33 23.01
N ILE A 703 23.56 -23.22 23.54
CA ILE A 703 24.20 -22.46 24.63
C ILE A 703 24.42 -23.34 25.85
N ARG A 704 23.41 -24.13 26.24
CA ARG A 704 23.53 -25.11 27.32
C ARG A 704 24.61 -26.15 26.99
N ASP A 705 24.63 -26.70 25.77
CA ASP A 705 25.62 -27.69 25.35
C ASP A 705 27.04 -27.10 25.33
N ILE A 706 27.22 -25.81 25.00
CA ILE A 706 28.51 -25.12 25.11
C ILE A 706 29.00 -25.12 26.57
N VAL A 707 28.13 -24.84 27.53
CA VAL A 707 28.48 -24.76 28.95
C VAL A 707 28.66 -26.15 29.57
N GLU A 708 27.79 -27.11 29.28
CA GLU A 708 27.80 -28.45 29.89
C GLU A 708 28.71 -29.45 29.16
N GLU A 709 28.98 -29.25 27.86
CA GLU A 709 29.75 -30.20 27.05
C GLU A 709 31.08 -29.63 26.53
N PHE A 710 31.08 -28.46 25.88
CA PHE A 710 32.29 -27.86 25.32
C PHE A 710 33.25 -27.38 26.41
N GLY A 711 32.77 -26.55 27.35
CA GLY A 711 33.57 -25.98 28.44
C GLY A 711 34.35 -27.05 29.21
N PRO A 712 33.70 -28.09 29.75
CA PRO A 712 34.40 -29.15 30.50
C PRO A 712 35.44 -29.95 29.69
N ARG A 713 35.32 -30.00 28.35
CA ARG A 713 36.25 -30.77 27.49
C ARG A 713 37.44 -29.96 27.01
N PHE A 714 37.20 -28.71 26.60
CA PHE A 714 38.21 -27.88 25.94
C PHE A 714 38.73 -26.74 26.82
N ALA A 715 38.04 -26.42 27.91
CA ALA A 715 38.43 -25.44 28.90
C ALA A 715 38.04 -25.89 30.33
N PRO A 716 38.53 -27.05 30.81
CA PRO A 716 38.14 -27.60 32.11
C PRO A 716 38.41 -26.61 33.26
N GLY A 717 37.38 -26.36 34.06
CA GLY A 717 37.44 -25.38 35.15
C GLY A 717 37.27 -23.92 34.69
N SER A 718 36.81 -23.68 33.47
CA SER A 718 36.47 -22.33 33.02
C SER A 718 35.30 -21.73 33.80
N GLU A 719 35.40 -20.45 34.11
CA GLU A 719 34.35 -19.62 34.69
C GLU A 719 33.41 -19.12 33.59
N VAL A 720 32.09 -19.24 33.78
CA VAL A 720 31.12 -18.61 32.88
C VAL A 720 31.07 -17.12 33.21
N ILE A 721 31.40 -16.26 32.23
CA ILE A 721 31.41 -14.81 32.40
C ILE A 721 30.12 -14.19 31.85
N TYR A 722 29.64 -14.66 30.71
CA TYR A 722 28.44 -14.12 30.06
C TYR A 722 27.67 -15.21 29.31
N ILE A 723 26.34 -15.14 29.38
CA ILE A 723 25.41 -15.91 28.53
C ILE A 723 24.33 -14.95 28.00
N GLY A 724 24.23 -14.85 26.68
CA GLY A 724 23.18 -14.10 25.98
C GLY A 724 22.02 -15.00 25.57
N ASP A 725 20.83 -14.80 26.14
CA ASP A 725 19.59 -15.45 25.69
C ASP A 725 18.80 -14.50 24.77
N THR A 726 18.50 -14.94 23.55
CA THR A 726 17.80 -14.18 22.51
C THR A 726 16.41 -13.66 22.90
N GLU A 727 15.73 -14.27 23.89
CA GLU A 727 14.34 -13.90 24.24
C GLU A 727 14.17 -13.26 25.62
N THR A 728 15.16 -13.34 26.52
CA THR A 728 15.08 -12.74 27.86
C THR A 728 16.11 -11.63 28.03
N LYS A 729 15.66 -10.42 28.42
CA LYS A 729 16.55 -9.27 28.73
C LYS A 729 17.42 -9.47 29.99
N GLU A 730 17.39 -10.66 30.60
CA GLU A 730 18.15 -11.05 31.79
C GLU A 730 19.04 -12.26 31.50
N GLY A 731 19.98 -12.12 30.56
CA GLY A 731 21.10 -13.04 30.44
C GLY A 731 22.02 -12.98 31.68
N PHE A 732 22.77 -14.05 31.93
CA PHE A 732 23.74 -14.11 33.03
C PHE A 732 24.99 -13.29 32.67
N PHE A 733 25.47 -12.43 33.58
CA PHE A 733 26.66 -11.60 33.32
C PHE A 733 27.45 -11.26 34.59
N ARG A 734 28.68 -11.79 34.71
CA ARG A 734 29.67 -11.42 35.73
C ARG A 734 30.48 -10.19 35.29
N LYS A 735 29.82 -9.02 35.27
CA LYS A 735 30.41 -7.77 34.77
C LYS A 735 31.69 -7.37 35.51
N GLU A 736 31.73 -7.50 36.83
CA GLU A 736 32.91 -7.15 37.64
C GLU A 736 34.10 -8.04 37.29
N ARG A 737 33.86 -9.35 37.15
CA ARG A 737 34.88 -10.31 36.73
C ARG A 737 35.43 -10.00 35.35
N LEU A 738 34.58 -9.66 34.37
CA LEU A 738 35.04 -9.28 33.03
C LEU A 738 35.92 -8.01 33.05
N MET A 739 35.61 -7.05 33.94
CA MET A 739 36.42 -5.84 34.12
C MET A 739 37.78 -6.13 34.74
N GLU A 740 37.88 -7.09 35.68
CA GLU A 740 39.16 -7.57 36.24
C GLU A 740 40.05 -8.19 35.16
N LEU A 741 39.46 -8.84 34.16
CA LEU A 741 40.16 -9.40 33.00
C LEU A 741 40.58 -8.34 31.97
N GLY A 742 40.38 -7.05 32.24
CA GLY A 742 40.80 -5.92 31.39
C GLY A 742 39.73 -5.41 30.42
N VAL A 743 38.56 -6.05 30.35
CA VAL A 743 37.55 -5.74 29.32
C VAL A 743 36.42 -4.88 29.89
N LYS A 744 36.28 -3.65 29.38
CA LYS A 744 35.25 -2.68 29.79
C LYS A 744 34.11 -2.63 28.79
N VAL A 745 32.97 -3.22 29.14
CA VAL A 745 31.79 -3.23 28.27
C VAL A 745 30.70 -2.29 28.79
N ASN A 746 30.32 -1.29 27.99
CA ASN A 746 29.09 -0.55 28.15
C ASN A 746 27.94 -1.35 27.53
N ARG A 747 26.75 -1.37 28.16
CA ARG A 747 25.54 -2.15 27.75
C ARG A 747 25.06 -1.97 26.28
N LYS A 748 25.76 -1.19 25.45
CA LYS A 748 25.52 -0.99 24.01
C LYS A 748 26.43 -1.84 23.09
N GLY A 749 27.47 -2.53 23.60
CA GLY A 749 28.32 -3.41 22.80
C GLY A 749 27.74 -4.82 22.66
N LYS A 750 27.73 -5.39 21.43
CA LYS A 750 27.24 -6.76 21.17
C LYS A 750 28.30 -7.80 21.59
N LEU A 751 28.22 -8.28 22.83
CA LEU A 751 28.95 -9.45 23.33
C LEU A 751 28.63 -10.71 22.48
N PRO A 752 29.48 -11.77 22.51
CA PRO A 752 29.14 -13.05 21.91
C PRO A 752 28.13 -13.83 22.76
N ASP A 753 27.55 -14.91 22.24
CA ASP A 753 26.48 -15.65 22.93
C ASP A 753 26.94 -16.28 24.26
N VAL A 754 28.17 -16.79 24.33
CA VAL A 754 28.79 -17.28 25.57
C VAL A 754 30.22 -16.75 25.69
N VAL A 755 30.59 -16.27 26.88
CA VAL A 755 31.98 -15.93 27.24
C VAL A 755 32.43 -16.81 28.39
N LEU A 756 33.51 -17.57 28.17
CA LEU A 756 34.16 -18.38 29.20
C LEU A 756 35.55 -17.81 29.49
N TYR A 757 35.96 -17.78 30.75
CA TYR A 757 37.34 -17.49 31.13
C TYR A 757 37.98 -18.75 31.69
N TRP A 758 39.12 -19.17 31.15
CA TRP A 758 39.85 -20.36 31.60
C TRP A 758 41.11 -19.97 32.37
N PRO A 759 41.10 -20.02 33.71
CA PRO A 759 42.20 -19.50 34.54
C PRO A 759 43.52 -20.24 34.36
N GLU A 760 43.48 -21.54 34.03
CA GLU A 760 44.69 -22.37 33.92
C GLU A 760 45.56 -21.99 32.72
N ARG A 761 44.94 -21.62 31.60
CA ARG A 761 45.61 -21.20 30.36
C ARG A 761 45.66 -19.69 30.18
N ASP A 762 45.01 -18.96 31.06
CA ASP A 762 44.79 -17.51 30.98
C ASP A 762 44.18 -17.12 29.62
N TRP A 763 43.04 -17.74 29.27
CA TRP A 763 42.31 -17.51 28.02
C TRP A 763 40.87 -17.08 28.23
N ILE A 764 40.37 -16.17 27.38
CA ILE A 764 38.95 -15.89 27.22
C ILE A 764 38.46 -16.54 25.93
N LEU A 765 37.49 -17.43 26.06
CA LEU A 765 36.81 -18.08 24.94
C LEU A 765 35.54 -17.31 24.61
N LEU A 766 35.46 -16.81 23.39
CA LEU A 766 34.34 -16.06 22.83
C LEU A 766 33.57 -16.99 21.89
N VAL A 767 32.43 -17.51 22.36
CA VAL A 767 31.68 -18.56 21.67
C VAL A 767 30.37 -18.02 21.10
N GLU A 768 30.17 -18.17 19.79
CA GLU A 768 28.91 -17.82 19.10
C GLU A 768 28.12 -19.10 18.77
N SER A 769 26.82 -19.12 19.07
CA SER A 769 25.92 -20.28 18.94
C SER A 769 25.10 -20.20 17.64
N VAL A 770 25.53 -20.94 16.62
CA VAL A 770 24.96 -20.86 15.27
C VAL A 770 23.92 -21.94 15.03
N THR A 771 22.65 -21.56 15.11
CA THR A 771 21.51 -22.44 14.78
C THR A 771 20.70 -21.98 13.56
N SER A 772 20.63 -20.66 13.31
CA SER A 772 19.89 -20.06 12.18
C SER A 772 20.36 -18.66 11.76
N HIS A 773 21.27 -18.03 12.50
CA HIS A 773 21.93 -16.75 12.17
C HIS A 773 23.43 -17.00 11.94
N GLY A 774 24.11 -16.18 11.13
CA GLY A 774 25.46 -16.46 10.60
C GLY A 774 26.59 -16.62 11.66
N PRO A 775 27.73 -17.24 11.28
CA PRO A 775 28.85 -17.58 12.17
C PRO A 775 29.72 -16.38 12.57
N VAL A 776 30.82 -16.63 13.29
CA VAL A 776 31.90 -15.63 13.43
C VAL A 776 32.57 -15.46 12.07
N ASP A 777 32.02 -14.55 11.28
CA ASP A 777 32.60 -14.11 10.01
C ASP A 777 33.75 -13.11 10.24
N GLY A 778 34.46 -12.72 9.17
CA GLY A 778 35.58 -11.80 9.27
C GLY A 778 35.22 -10.43 9.87
N ILE A 779 33.98 -9.98 9.72
CA ILE A 779 33.49 -8.72 10.29
C ILE A 779 33.27 -8.88 11.79
N ARG A 780 32.60 -9.96 12.21
CA ARG A 780 32.29 -10.27 13.61
C ARG A 780 33.56 -10.59 14.40
N HIS A 781 34.51 -11.29 13.79
CA HIS A 781 35.84 -11.50 14.36
C HIS A 781 36.53 -10.15 14.65
N GLY A 782 36.55 -9.23 13.67
CA GLY A 782 37.11 -7.88 13.86
C GLY A 782 36.41 -7.08 14.95
N GLN A 783 35.08 -7.17 15.04
CA GLN A 783 34.30 -6.51 16.11
C GLN A 783 34.63 -7.05 17.50
N LEU A 784 34.73 -8.37 17.65
CA LEU A 784 35.04 -9.01 18.93
C LEU A 784 36.50 -8.75 19.32
N SER A 785 37.43 -8.76 18.36
CA SER A 785 38.84 -8.39 18.58
C SER A 785 38.98 -6.97 19.10
N GLU A 786 38.29 -6.00 18.48
CA GLU A 786 38.30 -4.62 18.96
C GLU A 786 37.63 -4.46 20.33
N LEU A 787 36.54 -5.18 20.59
CA LEU A 787 35.82 -5.14 21.87
C LEU A 787 36.64 -5.71 23.03
N PHE A 788 37.47 -6.73 22.77
CA PHE A 788 38.29 -7.44 23.75
C PHE A 788 39.78 -7.09 23.66
N LYS A 789 40.17 -6.04 22.91
CA LYS A 789 41.58 -5.69 22.66
C LYS A 789 42.41 -5.41 23.93
N ASP A 790 41.75 -4.93 24.97
CA ASP A 790 42.37 -4.57 26.26
C ASP A 790 42.31 -5.75 27.26
N ALA A 791 41.89 -6.94 26.82
CA ALA A 791 41.89 -8.14 27.65
C ALA A 791 43.32 -8.51 28.06
N ASN A 792 43.52 -8.80 29.36
CA ASN A 792 44.78 -9.34 29.85
C ASN A 792 45.01 -10.80 29.38
N PRO A 793 43.98 -11.69 29.41
CA PRO A 793 44.10 -13.06 28.92
C PRO A 793 44.13 -13.15 27.38
N GLY A 794 44.66 -14.25 26.84
CA GLY A 794 44.62 -14.54 25.40
C GLY A 794 43.19 -14.78 24.89
N LEU A 795 42.90 -14.44 23.63
CA LEU A 795 41.57 -14.59 23.04
C LEU A 795 41.48 -15.84 22.17
N VAL A 796 40.40 -16.60 22.35
CA VAL A 796 40.04 -17.77 21.52
C VAL A 796 38.64 -17.54 20.98
N TYR A 797 38.50 -17.58 19.65
CA TYR A 797 37.20 -17.41 18.98
C TYR A 797 36.65 -18.77 18.59
N VAL A 798 35.42 -19.07 18.99
CA VAL A 798 34.78 -20.36 18.76
C VAL A 798 33.43 -20.14 18.10
N THR A 799 33.18 -20.80 16.97
CA THR A 799 31.84 -20.94 16.41
C THR A 799 31.29 -22.31 16.77
N ALA A 800 30.19 -22.36 17.50
CA ALA A 800 29.52 -23.59 17.91
C ALA A 800 28.32 -23.88 17.00
N PHE A 801 28.20 -25.12 16.53
CA PHE A 801 27.05 -25.61 15.76
C PHE A 801 26.37 -26.78 16.48
N PRO A 802 25.06 -26.98 16.31
CA PRO A 802 24.39 -28.13 16.92
C PRO A 802 24.74 -29.45 16.19
N ASP A 803 24.93 -29.39 14.87
CA ASP A 803 25.26 -30.55 14.04
C ASP A 803 26.10 -30.16 12.81
N ARG A 804 26.76 -31.15 12.18
CA ARG A 804 27.59 -30.93 10.99
C ARG A 804 26.79 -30.47 9.77
N LYS A 805 25.48 -30.73 9.75
CA LYS A 805 24.59 -30.33 8.64
C LYS A 805 24.34 -28.82 8.66
N ILE A 806 24.22 -28.22 9.84
CA ILE A 806 24.13 -26.76 9.99
C ILE A 806 25.51 -26.14 9.73
N MET A 807 26.60 -26.72 10.25
CA MET A 807 27.96 -26.27 9.94
C MET A 807 28.20 -26.17 8.43
N ALA A 808 27.82 -27.19 7.66
CA ALA A 808 28.03 -27.23 6.20
C ALA A 808 27.40 -26.05 5.44
N LYS A 809 26.35 -25.42 6.00
CA LYS A 809 25.71 -24.25 5.38
C LYS A 809 26.52 -22.96 5.54
N TYR A 810 27.32 -22.87 6.60
CA TYR A 810 28.01 -21.65 7.02
C TYR A 810 29.53 -21.77 6.97
N VAL A 811 30.05 -22.95 6.63
CA VAL A 811 31.49 -23.25 6.63
C VAL A 811 32.30 -22.29 5.76
N SER A 812 31.73 -21.77 4.67
CA SER A 812 32.37 -20.80 3.77
C SER A 812 32.48 -19.39 4.36
N GLU A 813 31.73 -19.10 5.43
CA GLU A 813 31.66 -17.79 6.07
C GLU A 813 32.50 -17.73 7.36
N VAL A 814 32.94 -18.89 7.89
CA VAL A 814 33.77 -18.97 9.10
C VAL A 814 35.13 -18.31 8.85
N SER A 815 35.51 -17.36 9.71
CA SER A 815 36.81 -16.68 9.61
C SER A 815 37.97 -17.66 9.84
N TRP A 816 39.07 -17.44 9.11
CA TRP A 816 40.37 -18.02 9.47
C TRP A 816 40.79 -17.56 10.88
N GLU A 817 41.71 -18.30 11.50
CA GLU A 817 42.18 -18.07 12.88
C GLU A 817 41.10 -18.25 13.95
N THR A 818 40.08 -19.07 13.67
CA THR A 818 39.03 -19.42 14.62
C THR A 818 38.88 -20.93 14.78
N GLU A 819 38.24 -21.33 15.88
CA GLU A 819 37.87 -22.70 16.17
C GLU A 819 36.40 -22.95 15.85
N VAL A 820 36.07 -24.17 15.44
CA VAL A 820 34.70 -24.63 15.25
C VAL A 820 34.45 -25.86 16.11
N TRP A 821 33.37 -25.80 16.90
CA TRP A 821 32.88 -26.92 17.70
C TRP A 821 31.49 -27.35 17.23
N VAL A 822 31.21 -28.65 17.28
CA VAL A 822 29.91 -29.21 16.88
C VAL A 822 29.39 -30.12 17.99
N ALA A 823 28.19 -29.82 18.49
CA ALA A 823 27.60 -30.52 19.64
C ALA A 823 27.30 -32.01 19.36
N ASP A 824 27.02 -32.39 18.10
CA ASP A 824 26.83 -33.79 17.68
C ASP A 824 28.12 -34.64 17.70
N ALA A 825 29.29 -34.00 17.80
CA ALA A 825 30.60 -34.62 17.90
C ALA A 825 31.44 -33.93 18.98
N PRO A 826 30.98 -33.94 20.25
CA PRO A 826 31.39 -32.98 21.27
C PRO A 826 32.85 -33.15 21.72
N THR A 827 33.49 -34.27 21.39
CA THR A 827 34.89 -34.58 21.71
C THR A 827 35.90 -34.05 20.70
N HIS A 828 35.45 -33.45 19.60
CA HIS A 828 36.31 -32.98 18.51
C HIS A 828 36.23 -31.46 18.35
N LEU A 829 37.31 -30.86 17.87
CA LEU A 829 37.41 -29.44 17.55
C LEU A 829 38.04 -29.29 16.16
N ILE A 830 37.56 -28.33 15.37
CA ILE A 830 38.05 -28.06 14.02
C ILE A 830 38.75 -26.70 14.03
N HIS A 831 40.03 -26.68 13.64
CA HIS A 831 40.82 -25.46 13.59
C HIS A 831 40.86 -24.90 12.16
N PHE A 832 40.38 -23.66 11.96
CA PHE A 832 40.42 -22.98 10.67
C PHE A 832 41.71 -22.17 10.52
N ASN A 833 42.87 -22.83 10.45
CA ASN A 833 44.15 -22.26 9.99
C ASN A 833 45.27 -23.33 9.85
N GLY A 834 46.42 -22.95 9.28
CA GLY A 834 47.73 -23.33 9.81
C GLY A 834 48.58 -24.36 9.04
N VAL A 835 49.88 -24.06 8.99
CA VAL A 835 51.01 -25.00 8.77
C VAL A 835 51.57 -25.55 10.09
N ARG A 836 51.26 -24.92 11.23
CA ARG A 836 51.78 -25.26 12.58
C ARG A 836 51.22 -26.57 13.14
N PHE A 837 50.09 -27.04 12.61
CA PHE A 837 49.36 -28.22 13.10
C PHE A 837 49.46 -29.43 12.16
N LEU A 838 50.32 -29.36 11.13
CA LEU A 838 50.48 -30.43 10.15
C LEU A 838 51.45 -31.51 10.69
N GLY A 839 50.90 -32.67 11.01
CA GLY A 839 51.65 -33.85 11.43
C GLY A 839 50.73 -35.07 11.49
N PRO A 840 51.27 -36.30 11.46
CA PRO A 840 50.47 -37.50 11.71
C PRO A 840 49.83 -37.45 13.10
N TYR A 841 48.59 -37.96 13.21
CA TYR A 841 47.93 -38.16 14.52
C TYR A 841 48.49 -39.38 15.28
N ASP A 842 49.24 -40.24 14.58
CA ASP A 842 49.86 -41.47 15.07
C ASP A 842 51.40 -41.42 14.91
#